data_AF-A0A833XS84-F1
#
_entry.id   AF-A0A833XS84-F1
#
_cell.length_a   1.000
_cell.length_b   1.000
_cell.length_c   1.000
_cell.angle_alpha   90.00
_cell.angle_beta   90.00
_cell.angle_gamma   90.00
#
_symmetry.space_group_name_H-M   'P 1'
#
loop_
_entity.id
_entity.type
_entity.pdbx_description
1 polymer ?
#
loop_
_entity_poly.entity_id
_entity_poly.type
_entity_poly.pdbx_seq_one_letter_code
_entity_poly.pdbx_strand_id
1 'polypeptide(L)'
;MRKFHFEECHGKIPVEDNRERDHNAFCPDEVLIGRDDHKKAVVDFLMDSNVEENVSILPIVGTGGMGKTTLAQFAFNHERIQEYFQLKMWVNVMSCVSRDDVGMEKTIIRKILESARNEKVTLNPFMNPFMIFEKEIYGKKYLLVLDNVRINDREKWLRLKRGLIEQYGARGSKILVTTRSEEVADTMCTVQPYYLRGLDEDDSWYLFKRVAFKNGREPDDEDGIVNMGKEIVRKCEGVPLIIKTIGRLLYFKNSETEWLSFMNKELSRIRLNEEEDILATLKLMRYDQLPQHLKQCFAYSCLFPKNYEIDKSTLINLWIAQGFIKSSNEEDECLEDAGHEYFMDLISKFFFEKVTTDWSGEVSSCKINDLMHDLAMSIAGPSVTTLNSFTHEEDVNKSTRHLWVGYDIEYYLYLARLISKAKCRLRTFLSPSDSEPKGMTECDAIFSSFKTLRALKLGSRNLDGLPSNSICKLNSLRYLDLSGMYMMKKLPDSITSLQNLQTLKLCNCSWFEEWPRDFSRLVNLRHLDINGCWKLTYMPRGLGQLTKLRSLSDFLVSPQLDSLNMLHSGGLNELNRLNYLRGDLQIRILGCGKDDVKDYRAANLNAKKRIRSLKLYWDDSFGLRDDTLAGKKLKALEPHRNLKRLELSGYKGAEFPSWLSSLTNLVEFQLSKCENLKCLPPLSELPSLKRLFLKYLEGIEYMSDSDDEYTGTFFPSLVELQLYYCPNLKGWWREEPRLLPSFPCLSELSISGCTELDSMSTFPCLEEELVLSNVRWKPMQMTMMMNMGAPICSTLPAVGSSTSAFSSFAPLSKLKRLRLRRIEDLEILPEKGLQNLTSLESLHIVNCHGLKSLSQGIQYLTGLQQLEINHCDKLDLGCYDEAGMGWQGLKSLRSLDFVGLPKLVHLPSGLQHVTTLNKFQISSCCRLRALPDWICKWTSLQQFEISNCPSLTSLPEEMRLLKSLKMLTIRKHCPKLLPRCECETGDDWSKITHIPNLYLDRPSEEEVKNVRKRFNAYHNYPSEVNNSVGKH
;
A
#
# COMPACT_ATOMS: atom_id res chain seq x y z
N MET A 1 -23.73 6.33 -52.10
CA MET A 1 -24.28 7.59 -51.54
C MET A 1 -24.54 7.39 -50.06
N ARG A 2 -24.06 8.33 -49.22
CA ARG A 2 -24.45 8.67 -47.83
C ARG A 2 -24.39 7.52 -46.79
N LYS A 3 -23.25 7.25 -46.14
CA LYS A 3 -22.62 7.97 -44.99
C LYS A 3 -23.58 8.22 -43.81
N PHE A 4 -23.49 7.35 -42.80
CA PHE A 4 -23.91 7.63 -41.42
C PHE A 4 -22.64 7.95 -40.62
N HIS A 5 -22.63 9.13 -40.00
CA HIS A 5 -21.58 9.59 -39.09
C HIS A 5 -22.06 9.37 -37.66
N PHE A 6 -21.29 8.61 -36.89
CA PHE A 6 -21.33 8.62 -35.43
C PHE A 6 -20.49 9.81 -34.95
N GLU A 7 -21.06 10.68 -34.11
CA GLU A 7 -20.30 11.64 -33.33
C GLU A 7 -19.99 11.04 -31.95
N GLU A 8 -18.69 10.99 -31.66
CA GLU A 8 -18.06 10.49 -30.46
C GLU A 8 -18.28 11.44 -29.27
N CYS A 9 -18.89 10.96 -28.19
CA CYS A 9 -18.78 11.59 -26.88
C CYS A 9 -17.60 10.96 -26.12
N HIS A 10 -16.44 11.63 -26.20
CA HIS A 10 -15.30 11.40 -25.32
C HIS A 10 -15.58 12.00 -23.93
N GLY A 11 -15.66 11.13 -22.92
CA GLY A 11 -15.83 11.52 -21.52
C GLY A 11 -15.50 10.38 -20.55
N LYS A 12 -14.40 9.65 -20.81
CA LYS A 12 -13.83 8.72 -19.83
C LYS A 12 -13.04 9.54 -18.81
N ILE A 13 -13.61 9.74 -17.63
CA ILE A 13 -12.84 10.11 -16.45
C ILE A 13 -12.08 8.83 -16.04
N PRO A 14 -10.74 8.83 -16.00
CA PRO A 14 -10.02 7.73 -15.39
C PRO A 14 -10.38 7.73 -13.91
N VAL A 15 -10.98 6.65 -13.43
CA VAL A 15 -11.00 6.33 -12.01
C VAL A 15 -9.56 6.00 -11.65
N GLU A 16 -8.80 7.02 -11.28
CA GLU A 16 -7.53 6.84 -10.58
C GLU A 16 -7.85 6.12 -9.27
N ASP A 17 -7.52 4.83 -9.26
CA ASP A 17 -7.36 4.03 -8.05
C ASP A 17 -6.15 4.60 -7.30
N ASN A 18 -6.34 5.77 -6.67
CA ASN A 18 -5.42 6.36 -5.71
C ASN A 18 -5.46 5.52 -4.43
N ARG A 19 -4.95 4.29 -4.55
CA ARG A 19 -4.20 3.69 -3.45
C ARG A 19 -2.90 4.45 -3.41
N GLU A 20 -2.91 5.53 -2.63
CA GLU A 20 -1.69 6.12 -2.09
C GLU A 20 -0.79 4.95 -1.66
N ARG A 21 0.30 4.77 -2.40
CA ARG A 21 1.43 4.00 -1.91
C ARG A 21 2.01 4.83 -0.79
N ASP A 22 1.43 4.65 0.39
CA ASP A 22 2.05 5.02 1.64
C ASP A 22 3.43 4.35 1.65
N HIS A 23 4.45 5.14 1.30
CA HIS A 23 5.84 4.83 1.59
C HIS A 23 6.14 4.94 3.10
N ASN A 24 5.11 5.17 3.91
CA ASN A 24 5.10 4.89 5.34
C ASN A 24 5.09 3.38 5.56
N ALA A 25 6.26 2.79 5.36
CA ALA A 25 6.60 1.53 5.99
C ALA A 25 6.32 1.68 7.49
N PHE A 26 5.23 1.08 7.95
CA PHE A 26 5.00 0.80 9.36
C PHE A 26 6.10 -0.19 9.80
N CYS A 27 7.27 0.35 10.09
CA CYS A 27 8.31 -0.32 10.85
C CYS A 27 8.00 0.07 12.29
N PRO A 28 7.64 -0.86 13.20
CA PRO A 28 7.56 -0.50 14.61
C PRO A 28 8.92 0.08 14.97
N ASP A 29 8.94 1.31 15.46
CA ASP A 29 10.14 2.11 15.74
C ASP A 29 11.33 1.22 16.09
N GLU A 30 12.24 1.00 15.13
CA GLU A 30 13.56 0.50 15.47
C GLU A 30 14.23 1.67 16.20
N VAL A 31 13.99 1.75 17.51
CA VAL A 31 14.71 2.63 18.42
C VAL A 31 16.20 2.44 18.12
N LEU A 32 16.80 3.42 17.46
CA LEU A 32 18.25 3.50 17.26
C LEU A 32 18.86 3.71 18.64
N ILE A 33 19.25 2.60 19.26
CA ILE A 33 19.88 2.52 20.58
C ILE A 33 21.29 3.10 20.50
N GLY A 34 21.67 3.93 21.47
CA GLY A 34 23.07 4.32 21.68
C GLY A 34 23.69 5.25 20.65
N ARG A 35 22.87 5.95 19.87
CA ARG A 35 23.36 6.72 18.70
C ARG A 35 22.87 8.15 18.64
N ASP A 36 22.47 8.72 19.77
CA ASP A 36 21.92 10.07 19.79
C ASP A 36 22.94 11.14 19.42
N ASP A 37 24.21 10.95 19.80
CA ASP A 37 25.30 11.84 19.39
C ASP A 37 25.57 11.75 17.88
N HIS A 38 25.55 10.55 17.30
CA HIS A 38 25.71 10.33 15.87
C HIS A 38 24.55 10.94 15.06
N LYS A 39 23.31 10.77 15.55
CA LYS A 39 22.12 11.39 14.97
C LYS A 39 22.25 12.91 14.95
N LYS A 40 22.63 13.49 16.10
CA LYS A 40 22.79 14.92 16.25
C LYS A 40 23.87 15.47 15.32
N ALA A 41 25.03 14.83 15.25
CA ALA A 41 26.12 15.26 14.36
C ALA A 41 25.73 15.28 12.88
N VAL A 42 25.03 14.25 12.39
CA VAL A 42 24.58 14.20 10.99
C VAL A 42 23.48 15.24 10.71
N VAL A 43 22.54 15.43 11.64
CA VAL A 43 21.49 16.46 11.52
C VAL A 43 22.11 17.86 11.54
N ASP A 44 23.05 18.13 12.45
CA ASP A 44 23.73 19.42 12.56
C ASP A 44 24.49 19.75 11.26
N PHE A 45 25.18 18.78 10.66
CA PHE A 45 25.83 18.95 9.36
C PHE A 45 24.84 19.30 8.22
N LEU A 46 23.69 18.61 8.18
CA LEU A 46 22.68 18.83 7.14
C LEU A 46 22.00 20.20 7.27
N MET A 47 21.91 20.71 8.50
CA MET A 47 21.29 22.00 8.81
C MET A 47 22.29 23.17 8.78
N ASP A 48 23.60 22.88 8.67
CA ASP A 48 24.64 23.90 8.60
C ASP A 48 24.55 24.75 7.33
N SER A 49 24.29 26.04 7.53
CA SER A 49 24.15 27.08 6.50
C SER A 49 25.47 27.77 6.15
N ASN A 50 26.55 27.55 6.90
CA ASN A 50 27.83 28.25 6.76
C ASN A 50 28.82 27.51 5.84
N VAL A 51 28.42 27.22 4.60
CA VAL A 51 29.32 26.57 3.63
C VAL A 51 29.75 27.54 2.52
N GLU A 52 31.06 27.55 2.24
CA GLU A 52 31.67 28.29 1.12
C GLU A 52 31.31 27.67 -0.24
N GLU A 53 31.11 26.35 -0.30
CA GLU A 53 30.75 25.61 -1.51
C GLU A 53 29.22 25.54 -1.75
N ASN A 54 28.80 25.50 -3.02
CA ASN A 54 27.38 25.39 -3.39
C ASN A 54 26.75 24.04 -2.97
N VAL A 55 27.55 22.96 -2.98
CA VAL A 55 27.14 21.59 -2.65
C VAL A 55 28.15 20.96 -1.68
N SER A 56 27.70 20.43 -0.53
CA SER A 56 28.56 19.72 0.42
C SER A 56 28.30 18.21 0.41
N ILE A 57 29.36 17.40 0.45
CA ILE A 57 29.28 15.94 0.48
C ILE A 57 29.85 15.41 1.79
N LEU A 58 29.02 14.70 2.57
CA LEU A 58 29.41 13.98 3.78
C LEU A 58 29.37 12.47 3.57
N PRO A 59 30.55 11.81 3.50
CA PRO A 59 30.63 10.37 3.57
C PRO A 59 30.47 9.86 5.00
N ILE A 60 29.56 8.90 5.21
CA ILE A 60 29.45 8.10 6.43
C ILE A 60 30.14 6.76 6.16
N VAL A 61 31.23 6.52 6.88
CA VAL A 61 32.13 5.38 6.67
C VAL A 61 32.03 4.42 7.84
N GLY A 62 32.10 3.12 7.56
CA GLY A 62 32.17 2.08 8.58
C GLY A 62 32.03 0.68 8.02
N THR A 63 32.35 -0.33 8.82
CA THR A 63 32.31 -1.74 8.42
C THR A 63 30.88 -2.23 8.12
N GLY A 64 30.77 -3.39 7.45
CA GLY A 64 29.48 -4.00 7.11
C GLY A 64 28.59 -4.21 8.35
N GLY A 65 27.29 -3.91 8.23
CA GLY A 65 26.34 -4.13 9.33
C GLY A 65 26.38 -3.13 10.49
N MET A 66 27.22 -2.09 10.40
CA MET A 66 27.29 -1.03 11.42
C MET A 66 26.06 -0.11 11.49
N GLY A 67 25.04 -0.24 10.65
CA GLY A 67 23.82 0.61 10.72
C GLY A 67 23.93 1.98 10.04
N LYS A 68 24.85 2.14 9.06
CA LYS A 68 25.01 3.38 8.26
C LYS A 68 23.73 3.78 7.52
N THR A 69 23.12 2.81 6.82
CA THR A 69 21.86 3.03 6.10
C THR A 69 20.73 3.42 7.06
N THR A 70 20.68 2.83 8.26
CA THR A 70 19.70 3.19 9.30
C THR A 70 19.91 4.62 9.80
N LEU A 71 21.17 5.06 9.99
CA LEU A 71 21.48 6.44 10.37
C LEU A 71 21.12 7.43 9.25
N ALA A 72 21.41 7.10 7.99
CA ALA A 72 21.04 7.92 6.84
C ALA A 72 19.51 7.99 6.67
N GLN A 73 18.78 6.90 6.88
CA GLN A 73 17.31 6.88 6.85
C GLN A 73 16.71 7.74 7.96
N PHE A 74 17.27 7.67 9.17
CA PHE A 74 16.88 8.54 10.28
C PHE A 74 17.06 10.02 9.91
N ALA A 75 18.24 10.39 9.40
CA ALA A 75 18.51 11.77 8.98
C ALA A 75 17.57 12.21 7.85
N PHE A 76 17.36 11.38 6.84
CA PHE A 76 16.47 11.67 5.71
C PHE A 76 15.01 11.88 6.15
N ASN A 77 14.53 11.10 7.12
CA ASN A 77 13.16 11.16 7.64
C ASN A 77 12.97 12.15 8.81
N HIS A 78 14.04 12.78 9.29
CA HIS A 78 13.97 13.69 10.44
C HIS A 78 13.09 14.91 10.15
N GLU A 79 12.14 15.22 11.03
CA GLU A 79 11.14 16.30 10.83
C GLU A 79 11.78 17.63 10.42
N ARG A 80 12.89 18.02 11.07
CA ARG A 80 13.59 19.28 10.75
C ARG A 80 14.17 19.32 9.33
N ILE A 81 14.59 18.17 8.80
CA ILE A 81 15.21 18.02 7.48
C ILE A 81 14.13 17.93 6.40
N GLN A 82 12.98 17.32 6.73
CA GLN A 82 11.84 17.17 5.83
C GLN A 82 11.35 18.51 5.26
N GLU A 83 11.43 19.58 6.05
CA GLU A 83 11.01 20.94 5.68
C GLU A 83 12.13 21.82 5.11
N TYR A 84 13.39 21.46 5.33
CA TYR A 84 14.54 22.28 4.96
C TYR A 84 14.92 22.11 3.49
N PHE A 85 14.81 20.89 2.95
CA PHE A 85 15.14 20.58 1.56
C PHE A 85 13.90 20.51 0.67
N GLN A 86 13.99 21.16 -0.49
CA GLN A 86 12.93 21.26 -1.49
C GLN A 86 12.78 19.97 -2.30
N LEU A 87 13.90 19.33 -2.61
CA LEU A 87 13.98 18.09 -3.35
C LEU A 87 14.78 17.08 -2.54
N LYS A 88 14.23 15.88 -2.34
CA LYS A 88 14.87 14.79 -1.60
C LYS A 88 14.94 13.56 -2.48
N MET A 89 16.14 13.01 -2.62
CA MET A 89 16.40 11.89 -3.52
C MET A 89 17.16 10.82 -2.74
N TRP A 90 16.76 9.57 -2.91
CA TRP A 90 17.42 8.42 -2.28
C TRP A 90 17.75 7.39 -3.35
N VAL A 91 19.04 7.11 -3.53
CA VAL A 91 19.50 6.13 -4.53
C VAL A 91 20.44 5.13 -3.87
N ASN A 92 20.06 3.86 -3.93
CA ASN A 92 20.98 2.77 -3.59
C ASN A 92 21.90 2.50 -4.77
N VAL A 93 23.17 2.90 -4.64
CA VAL A 93 24.18 2.82 -5.71
C VAL A 93 24.55 1.39 -6.03
N MET A 94 24.50 0.47 -5.06
CA MET A 94 24.79 -0.95 -5.32
C MET A 94 23.85 -1.56 -6.37
N SER A 95 22.61 -1.07 -6.44
CA SER A 95 21.65 -1.48 -7.46
C SER A 95 21.96 -0.93 -8.87
N CYS A 96 22.97 -0.06 -9.00
CA CYS A 96 23.35 0.64 -10.23
C CYS A 96 24.70 0.19 -10.81
N VAL A 97 25.51 -0.54 -10.04
CA VAL A 97 26.89 -0.90 -10.40
C VAL A 97 26.94 -2.40 -10.76
N SER A 98 27.24 -2.69 -12.03
CA SER A 98 27.67 -4.02 -12.50
C SER A 98 29.19 -4.13 -12.47
N ARG A 99 29.73 -5.35 -12.68
CA ARG A 99 31.17 -5.65 -12.57
C ARG A 99 32.07 -4.79 -13.48
N ASP A 100 31.56 -4.34 -14.63
CA ASP A 100 32.29 -3.48 -15.55
C ASP A 100 31.68 -2.07 -15.57
N ASP A 101 32.41 -1.13 -15.01
CA ASP A 101 32.07 0.28 -14.70
C ASP A 101 31.68 1.19 -15.91
N VAL A 102 31.31 0.64 -17.08
CA VAL A 102 31.05 1.44 -18.28
C VAL A 102 29.67 2.10 -18.21
N GLY A 103 29.64 3.42 -18.05
CA GLY A 103 28.40 4.22 -18.08
C GLY A 103 27.67 4.33 -16.74
N MET A 104 28.28 3.88 -15.63
CA MET A 104 27.77 3.95 -14.26
C MET A 104 27.12 5.30 -13.93
N GLU A 105 27.80 6.39 -14.28
CA GLU A 105 27.39 7.74 -13.94
C GLU A 105 26.02 8.13 -14.55
N LYS A 106 25.79 7.74 -15.81
CA LYS A 106 24.50 7.96 -16.49
C LYS A 106 23.38 7.17 -15.82
N THR A 107 23.66 5.95 -15.39
CA THR A 107 22.69 5.08 -14.69
C THR A 107 22.34 5.64 -13.31
N ILE A 108 23.34 6.10 -12.55
CA ILE A 108 23.12 6.73 -11.24
C ILE A 108 22.26 7.98 -11.43
N ILE A 109 22.61 8.87 -12.37
CA ILE A 109 21.82 10.08 -12.64
C ILE A 109 20.39 9.76 -13.11
N ARG A 110 20.19 8.70 -13.92
CA ARG A 110 18.84 8.24 -14.28
C ARG A 110 18.02 7.84 -13.05
N LYS A 111 18.58 7.05 -12.13
CA LYS A 111 17.85 6.68 -10.91
C LYS A 111 17.64 7.85 -9.97
N ILE A 112 18.55 8.81 -9.95
CA ILE A 112 18.34 10.07 -9.23
C ILE A 112 17.12 10.80 -9.83
N LEU A 113 17.02 10.88 -11.16
CA LEU A 113 15.86 11.47 -11.85
C LEU A 113 14.55 10.72 -11.58
N GLU A 114 14.58 9.38 -11.59
CA GLU A 114 13.43 8.54 -11.23
C GLU A 114 13.00 8.80 -9.77
N SER A 115 13.96 8.91 -8.85
CA SER A 115 13.70 9.27 -7.45
C SER A 115 13.20 10.70 -7.27
N ALA A 116 13.59 11.63 -8.13
CA ALA A 116 13.14 13.02 -8.09
C ALA A 116 11.69 13.18 -8.58
N ARG A 117 11.29 12.37 -9.57
CA ARG A 117 9.97 12.46 -10.24
C ARG A 117 8.93 11.47 -9.71
N ASN A 118 9.34 10.50 -8.89
CA ASN A 118 8.50 9.37 -8.46
C ASN A 118 7.91 8.54 -9.62
N GLU A 119 8.53 8.57 -10.79
CA GLU A 119 8.10 7.85 -12.01
C GLU A 119 9.30 7.31 -12.79
N LYS A 120 9.09 6.26 -13.61
CA LYS A 120 10.14 5.71 -14.48
C LYS A 120 10.45 6.69 -15.60
N VAL A 121 11.71 7.07 -15.78
CA VAL A 121 12.14 8.00 -16.82
C VAL A 121 12.66 7.23 -18.03
N THR A 122 11.90 7.24 -19.13
CA THR A 122 12.36 6.77 -20.44
C THR A 122 13.29 7.80 -21.06
N LEU A 123 14.60 7.58 -20.94
CA LEU A 123 15.62 8.43 -21.55
C LEU A 123 15.86 7.99 -23.00
N ASN A 124 15.78 8.93 -23.93
CA ASN A 124 16.18 8.69 -25.32
C ASN A 124 17.71 8.43 -25.36
N PRO A 125 18.23 7.43 -26.10
CA PRO A 125 19.65 7.04 -26.05
C PRO A 125 20.64 8.16 -26.41
N PHE A 126 20.16 9.19 -27.13
CA PHE A 126 20.93 10.34 -27.58
C PHE A 126 20.93 11.53 -26.61
N MET A 127 20.12 11.51 -25.54
CA MET A 127 20.07 12.60 -24.56
C MET A 127 21.01 12.35 -23.38
N ASN A 128 21.76 13.37 -22.98
CA ASN A 128 22.66 13.30 -21.84
C ASN A 128 21.87 13.45 -20.52
N PRO A 129 21.82 12.43 -19.63
CA PRO A 129 21.03 12.47 -18.39
C PRO A 129 21.42 13.64 -17.47
N PHE A 130 22.68 14.06 -17.52
CA PHE A 130 23.18 15.19 -16.73
C PHE A 130 22.48 16.51 -17.07
N MET A 131 22.06 16.74 -18.33
CA MET A 131 21.36 17.97 -18.74
C MET A 131 19.91 18.01 -18.23
N ILE A 132 19.27 16.85 -18.10
CA ILE A 132 17.91 16.74 -17.56
C ILE A 132 17.96 16.93 -16.05
N PHE A 133 18.95 16.32 -15.41
CA PHE A 133 19.21 16.51 -13.99
C PHE A 133 19.47 17.97 -13.65
N GLU A 134 20.27 18.66 -14.45
CA GLU A 134 20.53 20.10 -14.31
C GLU A 134 19.24 20.93 -14.33
N LYS A 135 18.32 20.67 -15.27
CA LYS A 135 17.01 21.36 -15.32
C LYS A 135 16.15 21.09 -14.09
N GLU A 136 16.21 19.90 -13.52
CA GLU A 136 15.40 19.52 -12.36
C GLU A 136 15.88 20.17 -11.06
N ILE A 137 17.19 20.31 -10.90
CA ILE A 137 17.82 20.87 -9.70
C ILE A 137 18.05 22.39 -9.78
N TYR A 138 17.89 23.00 -10.97
CA TYR A 138 18.16 24.42 -11.19
C TYR A 138 17.39 25.30 -10.19
N GLY A 139 18.14 26.03 -9.37
CA GLY A 139 17.58 26.95 -8.37
C GLY A 139 16.90 26.28 -7.16
N LYS A 140 16.95 24.95 -7.03
CA LYS A 140 16.37 24.22 -5.89
C LYS A 140 17.45 23.77 -4.90
N LYS A 141 17.08 23.75 -3.62
CA LYS A 141 17.93 23.18 -2.55
C LYS A 141 17.60 21.71 -2.36
N TYR A 142 18.55 20.83 -2.65
CA TYR A 142 18.30 19.39 -2.64
C TYR A 142 19.14 18.63 -1.60
N LEU A 143 18.57 17.52 -1.13
CA LEU A 143 19.24 16.48 -0.35
C LEU A 143 19.30 15.20 -1.18
N LEU A 144 20.50 14.71 -1.46
CA LEU A 144 20.71 13.44 -2.16
C LEU A 144 21.40 12.44 -1.23
N VAL A 145 20.80 11.27 -1.05
CA VAL A 145 21.43 10.15 -0.35
C VAL A 145 21.90 9.12 -1.37
N LEU A 146 23.20 8.90 -1.45
CA LEU A 146 23.85 7.83 -2.21
C LEU A 146 24.21 6.69 -1.24
N ASP A 147 23.36 5.67 -1.19
CA ASP A 147 23.50 4.57 -0.23
C ASP A 147 24.32 3.40 -0.81
N ASN A 148 25.24 2.85 -0.01
CA ASN A 148 26.12 1.71 -0.32
C ASN A 148 27.04 1.92 -1.53
N VAL A 149 27.80 3.01 -1.53
CA VAL A 149 28.79 3.33 -2.58
C VAL A 149 30.05 2.46 -2.45
N ARG A 150 30.54 1.93 -3.57
CA ARG A 150 31.84 1.22 -3.70
C ARG A 150 32.62 1.78 -4.90
N ILE A 151 33.93 1.99 -4.74
CA ILE A 151 34.83 2.40 -5.83
C ILE A 151 35.46 1.14 -6.43
N ASN A 152 35.37 1.01 -7.74
CA ASN A 152 36.24 0.15 -8.55
C ASN A 152 37.18 1.00 -9.44
N ASP A 153 36.79 2.25 -9.76
CA ASP A 153 37.58 3.21 -10.55
C ASP A 153 37.41 4.64 -10.01
N ARG A 154 38.51 5.25 -9.56
CA ARG A 154 38.55 6.59 -8.96
C ARG A 154 38.18 7.69 -9.95
N GLU A 155 38.52 7.56 -11.23
CA GLU A 155 38.37 8.62 -12.22
C GLU A 155 36.89 8.85 -12.58
N LYS A 156 36.11 7.78 -12.61
CA LYS A 156 34.65 7.82 -12.86
C LYS A 156 33.89 8.49 -11.72
N TRP A 157 34.23 8.20 -10.47
CA TRP A 157 33.63 8.86 -9.32
C TRP A 157 34.00 10.33 -9.24
N LEU A 158 35.23 10.70 -9.63
CA LEU A 158 35.60 12.11 -9.80
C LEU A 158 34.80 12.79 -10.91
N ARG A 159 34.47 12.09 -12.00
CA ARG A 159 33.61 12.63 -13.07
C ARG A 159 32.15 12.78 -12.61
N LEU A 160 31.61 11.82 -11.85
CA LEU A 160 30.29 11.96 -11.21
C LEU A 160 30.27 13.13 -10.22
N LYS A 161 31.29 13.22 -9.36
CA LYS A 161 31.45 14.30 -8.38
C LYS A 161 31.46 15.66 -9.07
N ARG A 162 32.27 15.82 -10.12
CA ARG A 162 32.26 17.03 -10.96
C ARG A 162 30.86 17.30 -11.52
N GLY A 163 30.20 16.29 -12.10
CA GLY A 163 28.83 16.42 -12.61
C GLY A 163 27.76 16.76 -11.56
N LEU A 164 27.99 16.45 -10.27
CA LEU A 164 27.07 16.79 -9.17
C LEU A 164 27.38 18.16 -8.55
N ILE A 165 28.65 18.58 -8.53
CA ILE A 165 29.13 19.83 -7.91
C ILE A 165 29.10 21.01 -8.88
N GLU A 166 29.48 20.80 -10.15
CA GLU A 166 29.58 21.85 -11.17
C GLU A 166 28.20 22.31 -11.71
N GLN A 167 27.10 21.68 -11.29
CA GLN A 167 25.74 22.03 -11.69
C GLN A 167 25.11 23.07 -10.75
N TYR A 168 24.30 23.98 -11.31
CA TYR A 168 23.67 25.16 -10.68
C TYR A 168 22.61 24.86 -9.59
N GLY A 169 22.88 23.94 -8.66
CA GLY A 169 22.08 23.74 -7.47
C GLY A 169 22.12 24.97 -6.56
N ALA A 170 21.03 25.24 -5.83
CA ALA A 170 21.00 26.36 -4.90
C ALA A 170 22.00 26.15 -3.75
N ARG A 171 22.59 27.26 -3.27
CA ARG A 171 23.60 27.26 -2.19
C ARG A 171 23.08 26.53 -0.94
N GLY A 172 23.88 25.60 -0.43
CA GLY A 172 23.55 24.78 0.74
C GLY A 172 22.89 23.45 0.42
N SER A 173 22.95 22.97 -0.83
CA SER A 173 22.55 21.61 -1.18
C SER A 173 23.50 20.59 -0.55
N LYS A 174 22.99 19.44 -0.09
CA LYS A 174 23.77 18.46 0.68
C LYS A 174 23.66 17.07 0.05
N ILE A 175 24.77 16.35 0.04
CA ILE A 175 24.85 14.95 -0.40
C ILE A 175 25.38 14.10 0.74
N LEU A 176 24.63 13.06 1.09
CA LEU A 176 25.01 12.03 2.06
C LEU A 176 25.46 10.78 1.31
N VAL A 177 26.66 10.31 1.57
CA VAL A 177 27.21 9.11 0.94
C VAL A 177 27.42 8.05 2.01
N THR A 178 26.79 6.89 1.93
CA THR A 178 27.13 5.78 2.84
C THR A 178 28.08 4.82 2.12
N THR A 179 29.22 4.53 2.74
CA THR A 179 30.22 3.64 2.15
C THR A 179 30.92 2.79 3.21
N ARG A 180 31.60 1.74 2.75
CA ARG A 180 32.44 0.85 3.54
C ARG A 180 33.93 1.02 3.25
N SER A 181 34.26 1.77 2.19
CA SER A 181 35.64 2.00 1.75
C SER A 181 36.06 3.42 2.11
N GLU A 182 37.22 3.56 2.75
CA GLU A 182 37.82 4.86 3.07
C GLU A 182 38.23 5.60 1.80
N GLU A 183 38.69 4.88 0.78
CA GLU A 183 39.04 5.47 -0.52
C GLU A 183 37.85 6.17 -1.21
N VAL A 184 36.64 5.62 -1.05
CA VAL A 184 35.38 6.24 -1.51
C VAL A 184 35.13 7.53 -0.77
N ALA A 185 35.31 7.50 0.55
CA ALA A 185 35.11 8.65 1.39
C ALA A 185 36.07 9.78 0.99
N ASP A 186 37.37 9.47 0.84
CA ASP A 186 38.40 10.44 0.47
C ASP A 186 38.22 11.01 -0.94
N THR A 187 37.68 10.21 -1.86
CA THR A 187 37.44 10.67 -3.24
C THR A 187 36.20 11.58 -3.31
N MET A 188 35.12 11.21 -2.62
CA MET A 188 33.83 11.90 -2.70
C MET A 188 33.68 13.03 -1.70
N CYS A 189 34.44 13.05 -0.60
CA CYS A 189 34.30 14.05 0.45
C CYS A 189 34.52 15.47 -0.07
N THR A 190 33.70 16.39 0.44
CA THR A 190 34.08 17.81 0.50
C THR A 190 34.22 18.28 1.95
N VAL A 191 33.67 17.51 2.91
CA VAL A 191 33.85 17.68 4.36
C VAL A 191 34.42 16.39 4.94
N GLN A 192 35.14 16.49 6.07
CA GLN A 192 35.75 15.31 6.71
C GLN A 192 34.77 14.15 6.85
N PRO A 193 35.14 12.94 6.41
CA PRO A 193 34.29 11.76 6.52
C PRO A 193 33.89 11.46 7.97
N TYR A 194 32.64 11.06 8.15
CA TYR A 194 32.11 10.65 9.44
C TYR A 194 32.31 9.16 9.66
N TYR A 195 33.25 8.80 10.53
CA TYR A 195 33.55 7.40 10.87
C TYR A 195 32.61 6.90 11.97
N LEU A 196 31.77 5.94 11.59
CA LEU A 196 30.81 5.31 12.49
C LEU A 196 31.49 4.20 13.29
N ARG A 197 31.57 4.38 14.61
CA ARG A 197 32.16 3.38 15.52
C ARG A 197 31.13 2.33 15.94
N GLY A 198 31.64 1.21 16.48
CA GLY A 198 30.81 0.20 17.14
C GLY A 198 30.04 0.78 18.32
N LEU A 199 28.94 0.14 18.69
CA LEU A 199 28.22 0.47 19.92
C LEU A 199 29.11 0.22 21.14
N ASP A 200 28.92 0.99 22.21
CA ASP A 200 29.59 0.71 23.49
C ASP A 200 29.06 -0.59 24.11
N GLU A 201 29.71 -1.07 25.17
CA GLU A 201 29.34 -2.36 25.79
C GLU A 201 27.93 -2.33 26.38
N ASP A 202 27.50 -1.20 26.94
CA ASP A 202 26.20 -1.06 27.59
C ASP A 202 25.05 -1.03 26.57
N ASP A 203 25.19 -0.26 25.49
CA ASP A 203 24.25 -0.19 24.38
C ASP A 203 24.22 -1.50 23.59
N SER A 204 25.38 -2.14 23.41
CA SER A 204 25.49 -3.45 22.79
C SER A 204 24.78 -4.52 23.63
N TRP A 205 24.94 -4.47 24.95
CA TRP A 205 24.24 -5.36 25.87
C TRP A 205 22.73 -5.08 25.90
N TYR A 206 22.33 -3.82 25.91
CA TYR A 206 20.92 -3.42 25.84
C TYR A 206 20.27 -3.91 24.54
N LEU A 207 20.94 -3.73 23.40
CA LEU A 207 20.50 -4.24 22.12
C LEU A 207 20.37 -5.77 22.14
N PHE A 208 21.36 -6.47 22.69
CA PHE A 208 21.36 -7.93 22.84
C PHE A 208 20.18 -8.41 23.70
N LYS A 209 19.95 -7.79 24.86
CA LYS A 209 18.84 -8.15 25.76
C LYS A 209 17.49 -8.09 25.08
N ARG A 210 17.26 -7.03 24.30
CA ARG A 210 16.01 -6.84 23.55
C ARG A 210 15.76 -7.91 22.50
N VAL A 211 16.81 -8.52 21.95
CA VAL A 211 16.68 -9.54 20.89
C VAL A 211 16.86 -10.98 21.37
N ALA A 212 17.54 -11.20 22.50
CA ALA A 212 17.87 -12.52 23.02
C ALA A 212 16.87 -13.02 24.08
N PHE A 213 16.21 -12.14 24.83
CA PHE A 213 15.29 -12.54 25.91
C PHE A 213 13.83 -12.20 25.59
N LYS A 214 12.90 -13.06 26.03
CA LYS A 214 11.45 -12.81 25.90
C LYS A 214 11.08 -11.52 26.65
N ASN A 215 10.43 -10.58 25.94
CA ASN A 215 10.05 -9.26 26.44
C ASN A 215 11.21 -8.35 26.89
N GLY A 216 12.45 -8.66 26.52
CA GLY A 216 13.64 -7.85 26.84
C GLY A 216 13.99 -7.74 28.33
N ARG A 217 13.41 -8.60 29.18
CA ARG A 217 13.72 -8.67 30.61
C ARG A 217 14.78 -9.73 30.86
N GLU A 218 15.69 -9.43 31.78
CA GLU A 218 16.71 -10.40 32.23
C GLU A 218 16.00 -11.55 32.97
N PRO A 219 16.47 -12.81 32.83
CA PRO A 219 15.95 -13.91 33.63
C PRO A 219 16.27 -13.62 35.11
N ASP A 220 15.25 -13.61 35.97
CA ASP A 220 15.38 -13.24 37.39
C ASP A 220 16.23 -14.23 38.23
N ASP A 221 16.68 -15.37 37.67
CA ASP A 221 17.27 -16.51 38.41
C ASP A 221 18.47 -17.22 37.71
N GLU A 222 19.10 -16.61 36.70
CA GLU A 222 20.20 -17.28 35.94
C GLU A 222 21.40 -16.33 35.62
N ASP A 223 22.15 -15.94 36.64
CA ASP A 223 23.40 -15.16 36.52
C ASP A 223 24.40 -15.77 35.51
N GLY A 224 24.40 -17.10 35.37
CA GLY A 224 25.22 -17.81 34.39
C GLY A 224 24.90 -17.42 32.93
N ILE A 225 23.62 -17.32 32.56
CA ILE A 225 23.20 -16.94 31.20
C ILE A 225 23.46 -15.46 30.93
N VAL A 226 23.25 -14.60 31.93
CA VAL A 226 23.55 -13.16 31.82
C VAL A 226 25.04 -12.94 31.61
N ASN A 227 25.90 -13.59 32.39
CA ASN A 227 27.35 -13.48 32.26
C ASN A 227 27.86 -14.05 30.93
N MET A 228 27.30 -15.17 30.47
CA MET A 228 27.60 -15.67 29.13
C MET A 228 27.17 -14.69 28.05
N GLY A 229 25.97 -14.11 28.14
CA GLY A 229 25.50 -13.12 27.19
C GLY A 229 26.44 -11.90 27.09
N LYS A 230 26.91 -11.38 28.22
CA LYS A 230 27.88 -10.27 28.24
C LYS A 230 29.20 -10.65 27.55
N GLU A 231 29.69 -11.87 27.78
CA GLU A 231 30.88 -12.39 27.13
C GLU A 231 30.71 -12.53 25.60
N ILE A 232 29.52 -12.93 25.15
CA ILE A 232 29.16 -12.99 23.73
C ILE A 232 29.18 -11.59 23.12
N VAL A 233 28.56 -10.62 23.78
CA VAL A 233 28.50 -9.23 23.31
C VAL A 233 29.89 -8.62 23.22
N ARG A 234 30.75 -8.87 24.20
CA ARG A 234 32.16 -8.43 24.22
C ARG A 234 32.92 -8.94 22.99
N LYS A 235 32.67 -10.19 22.58
CA LYS A 235 33.24 -10.78 21.36
C LYS A 235 32.64 -10.25 20.05
N CYS A 236 31.51 -9.54 20.08
CA CYS A 236 30.88 -8.96 18.88
C CYS A 236 31.46 -7.59 18.49
N GLU A 237 32.39 -7.05 19.27
CA GLU A 237 33.08 -5.77 19.04
C GLU A 237 32.13 -4.60 18.70
N GLY A 238 30.93 -4.60 19.30
CA GLY A 238 29.95 -3.52 19.13
C GLY A 238 29.26 -3.46 17.76
N VAL A 239 29.36 -4.50 16.92
CA VAL A 239 28.69 -4.53 15.60
C VAL A 239 27.19 -4.85 15.77
N PRO A 240 26.26 -3.90 15.54
CA PRO A 240 24.84 -4.07 15.86
C PRO A 240 24.17 -5.26 15.15
N LEU A 241 24.56 -5.52 13.90
CA LEU A 241 23.96 -6.59 13.11
C LEU A 241 24.39 -7.99 13.58
N ILE A 242 25.63 -8.13 14.06
CA ILE A 242 26.14 -9.38 14.65
C ILE A 242 25.45 -9.61 15.99
N ILE A 243 25.36 -8.57 16.83
CA ILE A 243 24.66 -8.62 18.12
C ILE A 243 23.19 -9.03 17.94
N LYS A 244 22.47 -8.36 17.02
CA LYS A 244 21.08 -8.71 16.67
C LYS A 244 21.00 -10.16 16.19
N THR A 245 21.96 -10.61 15.39
CA THR A 245 21.95 -11.96 14.81
C THR A 245 22.16 -13.04 15.86
N ILE A 246 23.17 -12.87 16.73
CA ILE A 246 23.49 -13.84 17.78
C ILE A 246 22.41 -13.86 18.84
N GLY A 247 21.92 -12.69 19.28
CA GLY A 247 20.82 -12.61 20.23
C GLY A 247 19.56 -13.32 19.69
N ARG A 248 19.20 -13.11 18.42
CA ARG A 248 18.07 -13.82 17.78
C ARG A 248 18.24 -15.34 17.70
N LEU A 249 19.48 -15.84 17.56
CA LEU A 249 19.76 -17.29 17.55
C LEU A 249 19.62 -17.91 18.94
N LEU A 250 20.00 -17.16 19.97
CA LEU A 250 19.92 -17.60 21.35
C LEU A 250 18.51 -17.47 21.94
N TYR A 251 17.64 -16.66 21.32
CA TYR A 251 16.24 -16.47 21.73
C TYR A 251 15.44 -17.77 21.90
N PHE A 252 15.74 -18.81 21.11
CA PHE A 252 15.05 -20.10 21.18
C PHE A 252 15.72 -21.12 22.12
N LYS A 253 16.86 -20.78 22.71
CA LYS A 253 17.64 -21.66 23.59
C LYS A 253 17.43 -21.28 25.06
N ASN A 254 16.90 -22.22 25.83
CA ASN A 254 16.46 -21.98 27.21
C ASN A 254 17.34 -22.67 28.26
N SER A 255 18.47 -23.29 27.89
CA SER A 255 19.34 -23.98 28.85
C SER A 255 20.76 -23.42 28.84
N GLU A 256 21.35 -23.30 30.04
CA GLU A 256 22.73 -22.88 30.25
C GLU A 256 23.73 -23.74 29.46
N THR A 257 23.47 -25.06 29.36
CA THR A 257 24.28 -26.01 28.60
C THR A 257 24.30 -25.75 27.09
N GLU A 258 23.18 -25.28 26.51
CA GLU A 258 23.10 -24.94 25.09
C GLU A 258 23.82 -23.63 24.76
N TRP A 259 23.84 -22.70 25.70
CA TRP A 259 24.60 -21.44 25.62
C TRP A 259 26.11 -21.69 25.78
N LEU A 260 26.52 -22.52 26.74
CA LEU A 260 27.92 -22.97 26.91
C LEU A 260 28.44 -23.73 25.67
N SER A 261 27.63 -24.63 25.12
CA SER A 261 27.97 -25.36 23.88
C SER A 261 28.16 -24.42 22.70
N PHE A 262 27.30 -23.40 22.57
CA PHE A 262 27.41 -22.38 21.53
C PHE A 262 28.66 -21.50 21.71
N MET A 263 28.95 -21.08 22.94
CA MET A 263 30.15 -20.32 23.30
C MET A 263 31.45 -21.05 22.95
N ASN A 264 31.52 -22.35 23.23
CA ASN A 264 32.73 -23.13 23.02
C ASN A 264 32.94 -23.58 21.57
N LYS A 265 31.87 -23.89 20.82
CA LYS A 265 31.96 -24.45 19.47
C LYS A 265 31.82 -23.43 18.35
N GLU A 266 30.92 -22.45 18.49
CA GLU A 266 30.56 -21.53 17.41
C GLU A 266 31.28 -20.18 17.57
N LEU A 267 31.36 -19.63 18.78
CA LEU A 267 32.05 -18.36 19.05
C LEU A 267 33.58 -18.43 18.97
N SER A 268 34.19 -19.61 19.15
CA SER A 268 35.63 -19.82 18.98
C SER A 268 36.08 -19.80 17.51
N ARG A 269 35.13 -19.93 16.57
CA ARG A 269 35.38 -19.93 15.12
C ARG A 269 35.22 -18.55 14.46
N ILE A 270 34.73 -17.56 15.19
CA ILE A 270 34.49 -16.20 14.72
C ILE A 270 35.82 -15.44 14.77
N ARG A 271 36.30 -14.97 13.62
CA ARG A 271 37.32 -13.91 13.51
C ARG A 271 36.57 -12.70 12.93
N LEU A 272 36.78 -11.48 13.43
CA LEU A 272 36.00 -10.29 13.02
C LEU A 272 36.88 -9.27 12.30
N ASN A 273 37.72 -9.71 11.37
CA ASN A 273 38.76 -8.85 10.83
C ASN A 273 38.43 -8.31 9.40
N GLU A 274 37.58 -9.00 8.60
CA GLU A 274 37.23 -8.58 7.22
C GLU A 274 35.75 -8.85 6.79
N GLU A 275 35.28 -8.31 5.64
CA GLU A 275 33.90 -8.54 5.13
C GLU A 275 33.60 -10.02 4.85
N GLU A 276 34.60 -10.79 4.39
CA GLU A 276 34.49 -12.23 4.20
C GLU A 276 34.21 -12.95 5.51
N ASP A 277 34.70 -12.41 6.63
CA ASP A 277 34.50 -12.99 7.95
C ASP A 277 33.05 -12.82 8.45
N ILE A 278 32.37 -11.71 8.13
CA ILE A 278 30.96 -11.51 8.50
C ILE A 278 30.06 -12.48 7.73
N LEU A 279 30.30 -12.66 6.42
CA LEU A 279 29.56 -13.62 5.60
C LEU A 279 29.88 -15.06 6.00
N ALA A 280 31.15 -15.39 6.30
CA ALA A 280 31.55 -16.68 6.82
C ALA A 280 30.90 -16.95 8.19
N THR A 281 30.85 -15.95 9.06
CA THR A 281 30.18 -16.04 10.37
C THR A 281 28.69 -16.28 10.20
N LEU A 282 28.00 -15.56 9.31
CA LEU A 282 26.56 -15.79 9.05
C LEU A 282 26.30 -17.15 8.40
N LYS A 283 27.19 -17.60 7.51
CA LYS A 283 27.13 -18.93 6.90
C LYS A 283 27.24 -20.03 7.96
N LEU A 284 28.27 -19.95 8.81
CA LEU A 284 28.50 -20.89 9.91
C LEU A 284 27.36 -20.87 10.94
N MET A 285 26.91 -19.68 11.34
CA MET A 285 25.95 -19.51 12.44
C MET A 285 24.49 -19.75 12.05
N ARG A 286 24.11 -19.53 10.78
CA ARG A 286 22.72 -19.65 10.32
C ARG A 286 22.52 -20.71 9.25
N TYR A 287 23.33 -20.67 8.19
CA TYR A 287 23.10 -21.55 7.05
C TYR A 287 23.53 -22.99 7.33
N ASP A 288 24.65 -23.20 8.02
CA ASP A 288 25.14 -24.55 8.28
C ASP A 288 24.26 -25.34 9.24
N GLN A 289 23.59 -24.63 10.14
CA GLN A 289 22.60 -25.15 11.09
C GLN A 289 21.23 -25.43 10.45
N LEU A 290 20.97 -24.99 9.21
CA LEU A 290 19.70 -25.28 8.53
C LEU A 290 19.63 -26.75 8.07
N PRO A 291 18.45 -27.38 8.12
CA PRO A 291 18.21 -28.64 7.42
C PRO A 291 18.51 -28.53 5.92
N GLN A 292 19.03 -29.60 5.32
CA GLN A 292 19.44 -29.64 3.90
C GLN A 292 18.35 -29.21 2.91
N HIS A 293 17.07 -29.44 3.24
CA HIS A 293 15.94 -29.04 2.41
C HIS A 293 15.70 -27.52 2.44
N LEU A 294 15.87 -26.86 3.60
CA LEU A 294 15.76 -25.39 3.71
C LEU A 294 16.96 -24.67 3.10
N LYS A 295 18.16 -25.28 3.17
CA LYS A 295 19.38 -24.76 2.56
C LYS A 295 19.23 -24.47 1.06
N GLN A 296 18.53 -25.36 0.34
CA GLN A 296 18.28 -25.20 -1.10
C GLN A 296 17.22 -24.13 -1.38
N CYS A 297 16.15 -24.09 -0.58
CA CYS A 297 15.11 -23.08 -0.68
C CYS A 297 15.66 -21.66 -0.47
N PHE A 298 16.50 -21.47 0.55
CA PHE A 298 17.13 -20.19 0.84
C PHE A 298 18.12 -19.76 -0.25
N ALA A 299 19.01 -20.66 -0.70
CA ALA A 299 19.94 -20.36 -1.78
C ALA A 299 19.21 -19.99 -3.09
N TYR A 300 18.06 -20.63 -3.38
CA TYR A 300 17.24 -20.28 -4.53
C TYR A 300 16.62 -18.88 -4.46
N SER A 301 16.33 -18.40 -3.24
CA SER A 301 15.71 -17.08 -3.04
C SER A 301 16.61 -15.91 -3.48
N CYS A 302 17.92 -16.10 -3.67
CA CYS A 302 18.81 -15.08 -4.23
C CYS A 302 18.53 -14.74 -5.69
N LEU A 303 17.72 -15.56 -6.39
CA LEU A 303 17.29 -15.31 -7.76
C LEU A 303 16.56 -13.97 -7.91
N PHE A 304 15.84 -13.54 -6.87
CA PHE A 304 15.16 -12.25 -6.86
C PHE A 304 16.17 -11.13 -6.56
N PRO A 305 16.05 -9.95 -7.19
CA PRO A 305 16.95 -8.82 -6.93
C PRO A 305 16.90 -8.35 -5.49
N LYS A 306 17.96 -7.63 -5.08
CA LYS A 306 17.93 -6.91 -3.81
C LYS A 306 16.76 -5.94 -3.77
N ASN A 307 16.16 -5.85 -2.59
CA ASN A 307 14.98 -5.06 -2.31
C ASN A 307 13.65 -5.49 -2.98
N TYR A 308 13.62 -6.61 -3.71
CA TYR A 308 12.40 -7.11 -4.34
C TYR A 308 11.42 -7.68 -3.29
N GLU A 309 10.14 -7.29 -3.40
CA GLU A 309 9.07 -7.85 -2.58
C GLU A 309 8.60 -9.18 -3.19
N ILE A 310 8.79 -10.26 -2.45
CA ILE A 310 8.52 -11.62 -2.91
C ILE A 310 7.17 -12.06 -2.36
N ASP A 311 6.22 -12.33 -3.26
CA ASP A 311 4.96 -12.98 -2.94
C ASP A 311 5.18 -14.42 -2.45
N LYS A 312 4.61 -14.75 -1.28
CA LYS A 312 4.76 -16.06 -0.62
C LYS A 312 4.31 -17.20 -1.52
N SER A 313 3.14 -17.06 -2.16
CA SER A 313 2.56 -18.13 -2.99
C SER A 313 3.46 -18.45 -4.19
N THR A 314 4.04 -17.41 -4.79
CA THR A 314 4.95 -17.51 -5.93
C THR A 314 6.24 -18.20 -5.54
N LEU A 315 6.83 -17.85 -4.39
CA LEU A 315 8.06 -18.47 -3.91
C LEU A 315 7.88 -19.97 -3.62
N ILE A 316 6.78 -20.34 -2.94
CA ILE A 316 6.46 -21.75 -2.63
C ILE A 316 6.26 -22.54 -3.93
N ASN A 317 5.49 -22.02 -4.89
CA ASN A 317 5.26 -22.68 -6.17
C ASN A 317 6.57 -22.91 -6.96
N LEU A 318 7.52 -21.98 -6.89
CA LEU A 318 8.83 -22.15 -7.50
C LEU A 318 9.67 -23.24 -6.79
N TRP A 319 9.63 -23.32 -5.46
CA TRP A 319 10.30 -24.40 -4.72
C TRP A 319 9.74 -25.78 -5.06
N ILE A 320 8.43 -25.89 -5.23
CA ILE A 320 7.75 -27.13 -5.68
C ILE A 320 8.17 -27.50 -7.10
N ALA A 321 8.21 -26.52 -8.01
CA ALA A 321 8.62 -26.73 -9.40
C ALA A 321 10.08 -27.19 -9.52
N GLN A 322 10.97 -26.72 -8.64
CA GLN A 322 12.34 -27.22 -8.59
C GLN A 322 12.46 -28.58 -7.92
N GLY A 323 11.49 -28.97 -7.09
CA GLY A 323 11.48 -30.22 -6.33
C GLY A 323 12.31 -30.16 -5.04
N PHE A 324 12.41 -28.98 -4.42
CA PHE A 324 13.11 -28.81 -3.13
C PHE A 324 12.27 -29.28 -1.95
N ILE A 325 10.95 -29.20 -2.06
CA ILE A 325 10.02 -29.69 -1.04
C ILE A 325 9.80 -31.19 -1.25
N LYS A 326 10.11 -31.98 -0.22
CA LYS A 326 9.88 -33.42 -0.18
C LYS A 326 8.59 -33.68 0.58
N SER A 327 7.70 -34.51 0.05
CA SER A 327 6.58 -35.06 0.83
C SER A 327 7.12 -36.09 1.82
N SER A 328 6.65 -36.10 3.06
CA SER A 328 6.70 -37.31 3.89
C SER A 328 5.88 -38.38 3.16
N ASN A 329 6.23 -39.65 3.31
CA ASN A 329 5.61 -40.75 2.58
C ASN A 329 4.19 -41.06 3.07
N GLU A 330 3.23 -40.16 2.86
CA GLU A 330 1.79 -40.44 2.96
C GLU A 330 1.05 -39.68 1.85
N GLU A 331 0.17 -40.37 1.14
CA GLU A 331 -0.47 -39.94 -0.13
C GLU A 331 -1.41 -38.71 0.00
N ASP A 332 -1.46 -38.06 1.17
CA ASP A 332 -2.32 -36.91 1.47
C ASP A 332 -1.59 -35.66 2.04
N GLU A 333 -0.26 -35.67 2.22
CA GLU A 333 0.48 -34.45 2.59
C GLU A 333 0.60 -33.47 1.40
N CYS A 334 0.05 -32.28 1.55
CA CYS A 334 0.11 -31.26 0.52
C CYS A 334 1.49 -30.58 0.52
N LEU A 335 2.22 -30.65 -0.59
CA LEU A 335 3.54 -30.02 -0.75
C LEU A 335 3.54 -28.53 -0.42
N GLU A 336 2.41 -27.85 -0.57
CA GLU A 336 2.31 -26.43 -0.29
C GLU A 336 2.07 -26.16 1.20
N ASP A 337 1.55 -27.12 1.98
CA ASP A 337 1.48 -27.02 3.45
C ASP A 337 2.90 -27.21 4.01
N ALA A 338 3.64 -28.23 3.55
CA ALA A 338 5.07 -28.38 3.85
C ALA A 338 5.90 -27.18 3.35
N GLY A 339 5.57 -26.63 2.18
CA GLY A 339 6.19 -25.41 1.66
C GLY A 339 5.88 -24.18 2.50
N HIS A 340 4.68 -24.11 3.09
CA HIS A 340 4.31 -23.06 4.03
C HIS A 340 5.08 -23.20 5.35
N GLU A 341 5.21 -24.41 5.90
CA GLU A 341 6.04 -24.67 7.08
C GLU A 341 7.49 -24.28 6.83
N TYR A 342 8.06 -24.68 5.70
CA TYR A 342 9.44 -24.31 5.33
C TYR A 342 9.61 -22.79 5.22
N PHE A 343 8.61 -22.10 4.70
CA PHE A 343 8.60 -20.65 4.63
C PHE A 343 8.52 -20.00 6.01
N MET A 344 7.63 -20.51 6.88
CA MET A 344 7.49 -20.02 8.26
C MET A 344 8.74 -20.31 9.10
N ASP A 345 9.42 -21.43 8.88
CA ASP A 345 10.70 -21.76 9.51
C ASP A 345 11.83 -20.80 9.11
N LEU A 346 11.85 -20.37 7.84
CA LEU A 346 12.81 -19.36 7.39
C LEU A 346 12.50 -17.98 7.96
N ILE A 347 11.21 -17.64 8.12
CA ILE A 347 10.78 -16.41 8.81
C ILE A 347 11.12 -16.46 10.30
N SER A 348 10.82 -17.56 10.99
CA SER A 348 11.10 -17.72 12.43
C SER A 348 12.59 -17.67 12.73
N LYS A 349 13.43 -18.10 11.76
CA LYS A 349 14.90 -17.97 11.81
C LYS A 349 15.42 -16.65 11.24
N PHE A 350 14.54 -15.71 10.91
CA PHE A 350 14.84 -14.35 10.45
C PHE A 350 15.74 -14.28 9.22
N PHE A 351 15.56 -15.19 8.26
CA PHE A 351 16.18 -15.10 6.93
C PHE A 351 15.47 -14.10 6.01
N PHE A 352 14.18 -13.84 6.29
CA PHE A 352 13.37 -12.83 5.63
C PHE A 352 13.04 -11.67 6.58
N GLU A 353 12.93 -10.46 6.04
CA GLU A 353 12.55 -9.21 6.69
C GLU A 353 11.31 -8.60 6.02
N LYS A 354 10.71 -7.56 6.64
CA LYS A 354 9.53 -6.82 6.13
C LYS A 354 8.42 -7.75 5.65
N VAL A 355 7.87 -8.51 6.59
CA VAL A 355 6.75 -9.41 6.35
C VAL A 355 5.46 -8.61 6.30
N THR A 356 4.74 -8.64 5.18
CA THR A 356 3.39 -8.07 5.11
C THR A 356 2.37 -9.17 5.37
N THR A 357 1.27 -8.82 6.02
CA THR A 357 0.15 -9.74 6.26
C THR A 357 -1.04 -9.35 5.41
N ASP A 358 -1.77 -10.36 4.94
CA ASP A 358 -3.06 -10.16 4.32
C ASP A 358 -4.14 -9.75 5.34
N TRP A 359 -5.33 -9.52 4.81
CA TRP A 359 -6.54 -9.22 5.55
C TRP A 359 -6.92 -10.25 6.62
N SER A 360 -6.44 -11.50 6.53
CA SER A 360 -6.71 -12.58 7.47
C SER A 360 -5.66 -12.66 8.59
N GLY A 361 -4.64 -11.79 8.54
CA GLY A 361 -3.49 -11.81 9.43
C GLY A 361 -2.42 -12.84 9.03
N GLU A 362 -2.55 -13.48 7.86
CA GLU A 362 -1.55 -14.42 7.36
C GLU A 362 -0.49 -13.69 6.53
N VAL A 363 0.75 -14.16 6.62
CA VAL A 363 1.84 -13.60 5.82
C VAL A 363 1.55 -13.74 4.32
N SER A 364 1.58 -12.62 3.59
CA SER A 364 1.34 -12.54 2.14
C SER A 364 2.62 -12.32 1.33
N SER A 365 3.51 -11.43 1.78
CA SER A 365 4.79 -11.17 1.12
C SER A 365 5.94 -11.02 2.12
N CYS A 366 7.17 -11.14 1.61
CA CYS A 366 8.39 -10.95 2.38
C CYS A 366 9.50 -10.33 1.54
N LYS A 367 10.54 -9.84 2.22
CA LYS A 367 11.74 -9.26 1.61
C LYS A 367 12.99 -9.95 2.16
N ILE A 368 14.03 -10.13 1.35
CA ILE A 368 15.32 -10.63 1.84
C ILE A 368 16.20 -9.43 2.19
N ASN A 369 16.83 -9.44 3.37
CA ASN A 369 17.82 -8.43 3.74
C ASN A 369 19.03 -8.50 2.81
N ASP A 370 19.62 -7.36 2.45
CA ASP A 370 20.77 -7.27 1.56
C ASP A 370 21.94 -8.20 1.94
N LEU A 371 22.21 -8.38 3.24
CA LEU A 371 23.25 -9.27 3.76
C LEU A 371 22.88 -10.75 3.61
N MET A 372 21.61 -11.11 3.85
CA MET A 372 21.11 -12.47 3.63
C MET A 372 21.08 -12.81 2.14
N HIS A 373 20.80 -11.81 1.29
CA HIS A 373 20.88 -11.94 -0.16
C HIS A 373 22.32 -12.19 -0.60
N ASP A 374 23.30 -11.43 -0.08
CA ASP A 374 24.73 -11.63 -0.34
C ASP A 374 25.20 -13.02 0.11
N LEU A 375 24.76 -13.46 1.29
CA LEU A 375 25.02 -14.82 1.77
C LEU A 375 24.44 -15.87 0.82
N ALA A 376 23.18 -15.73 0.43
CA ALA A 376 22.53 -16.67 -0.50
C ALA A 376 23.23 -16.70 -1.87
N MET A 377 23.69 -15.55 -2.38
CA MET A 377 24.51 -15.46 -3.59
C MET A 377 25.85 -16.18 -3.46
N SER A 378 26.55 -16.01 -2.32
CA SER A 378 27.83 -16.70 -2.06
C SER A 378 27.68 -18.22 -2.03
N ILE A 379 26.52 -18.72 -1.60
CA ILE A 379 26.18 -20.14 -1.49
C ILE A 379 25.74 -20.70 -2.84
N ALA A 380 24.88 -19.98 -3.56
CA ALA A 380 24.40 -20.38 -4.87
C ALA A 380 25.52 -20.35 -5.93
N GLY A 381 26.53 -19.50 -5.73
CA GLY A 381 27.70 -19.38 -6.61
C GLY A 381 27.29 -19.08 -8.06
N PRO A 382 28.00 -19.60 -9.08
CA PRO A 382 27.72 -19.31 -10.48
C PRO A 382 26.46 -20.03 -11.02
N SER A 383 25.70 -20.74 -10.17
CA SER A 383 24.48 -21.44 -10.58
C SER A 383 23.28 -20.51 -10.77
N VAL A 384 23.30 -19.32 -10.16
CA VAL A 384 22.29 -18.28 -10.30
C VAL A 384 22.93 -17.08 -10.98
N THR A 385 22.35 -16.61 -12.07
CA THR A 385 22.84 -15.44 -12.81
C THR A 385 21.70 -14.44 -13.00
N THR A 386 21.99 -13.18 -12.68
CA THR A 386 21.09 -12.05 -12.88
C THR A 386 21.58 -11.29 -14.10
N LEU A 387 20.75 -11.22 -15.14
CA LEU A 387 21.07 -10.49 -16.36
C LEU A 387 20.59 -9.04 -16.24
N ASN A 388 21.42 -8.12 -16.67
CA ASN A 388 21.07 -6.71 -16.86
C ASN A 388 21.60 -6.22 -18.21
N SER A 389 21.33 -4.97 -18.58
CA SER A 389 21.74 -4.35 -19.86
C SER A 389 23.25 -4.38 -20.12
N PHE A 390 24.07 -4.73 -19.13
CA PHE A 390 25.52 -4.73 -19.19
C PHE A 390 26.13 -6.13 -19.03
N THR A 391 25.33 -7.19 -19.15
CA THR A 391 25.87 -8.56 -19.04
C THR A 391 26.66 -8.99 -20.26
N HIS A 392 27.89 -9.46 -20.04
CA HIS A 392 28.81 -9.90 -21.07
C HIS A 392 28.68 -11.41 -21.34
N GLU A 393 29.21 -11.86 -22.48
CA GLU A 393 29.16 -13.28 -22.87
C GLU A 393 29.85 -14.25 -21.91
N GLU A 394 30.75 -13.75 -21.07
CA GLU A 394 31.51 -14.55 -20.11
C GLU A 394 30.75 -14.74 -18.77
N ASP A 395 29.76 -13.91 -18.47
CA ASP A 395 28.96 -13.98 -17.23
C ASP A 395 27.99 -15.17 -17.22
N VAL A 396 27.59 -15.62 -18.41
CA VAL A 396 26.71 -16.77 -18.60
C VAL A 396 27.57 -17.97 -18.96
N ASN A 397 27.74 -18.87 -18.00
CA ASN A 397 28.58 -20.05 -18.19
C ASN A 397 27.77 -21.35 -18.14
N LYS A 398 28.43 -22.48 -18.46
CA LYS A 398 27.78 -23.82 -18.45
C LYS A 398 27.20 -24.22 -17.08
N SER A 399 27.66 -23.59 -15.99
CA SER A 399 27.20 -23.88 -14.63
C SER A 399 25.91 -23.17 -14.27
N THR A 400 25.54 -22.08 -14.98
CA THR A 400 24.27 -21.36 -14.78
C THR A 400 23.06 -22.29 -14.94
N ARG A 401 22.21 -22.31 -13.90
CA ARG A 401 20.97 -23.11 -13.81
C ARG A 401 19.73 -22.25 -13.66
N HIS A 402 19.84 -21.09 -13.02
CA HIS A 402 18.71 -20.20 -12.75
C HIS A 402 19.04 -18.80 -13.24
N LEU A 403 18.14 -18.23 -14.02
CA LEU A 403 18.33 -16.96 -14.69
C LEU A 403 17.19 -16.02 -14.33
N TRP A 404 17.55 -14.80 -13.91
CA TRP A 404 16.62 -13.69 -13.79
C TRP A 404 17.02 -12.59 -14.76
N VAL A 405 16.06 -12.05 -15.50
CA VAL A 405 16.27 -10.97 -16.47
C VAL A 405 15.89 -9.64 -15.85
N GLY A 406 16.76 -8.65 -15.93
CA GLY A 406 16.53 -7.31 -15.41
C GLY A 406 15.58 -6.47 -16.24
N TYR A 407 15.01 -5.45 -15.60
CA TYR A 407 14.08 -4.50 -16.21
C TYR A 407 14.71 -3.68 -17.37
N ASP A 408 16.04 -3.64 -17.46
CA ASP A 408 16.78 -2.78 -18.40
C ASP A 408 17.18 -3.49 -19.72
N ILE A 409 16.83 -4.76 -19.95
CA ILE A 409 17.24 -5.49 -21.16
C ILE A 409 16.22 -5.29 -22.29
N GLU A 410 16.60 -4.49 -23.30
CA GLU A 410 15.80 -4.22 -24.50
C GLU A 410 15.92 -5.29 -25.60
N TYR A 411 16.80 -6.31 -25.46
CA TYR A 411 17.13 -7.25 -26.55
C TYR A 411 17.13 -8.73 -26.13
N TYR A 412 15.99 -9.40 -26.25
CA TYR A 412 15.85 -10.85 -26.02
C TYR A 412 16.65 -11.71 -27.01
N LEU A 413 16.88 -11.23 -28.24
CA LEU A 413 17.77 -11.88 -29.21
C LEU A 413 19.22 -11.99 -28.74
N TYR A 414 19.72 -10.99 -28.00
CA TYR A 414 21.06 -11.05 -27.41
C TYR A 414 21.11 -12.15 -26.33
N LEU A 415 20.06 -12.26 -25.50
CA LEU A 415 19.94 -13.33 -24.50
C LEU A 415 19.88 -14.73 -25.12
N ALA A 416 19.07 -14.91 -26.17
CA ALA A 416 18.99 -16.19 -26.86
C ALA A 416 20.34 -16.61 -27.47
N ARG A 417 21.10 -15.67 -28.04
CA ARG A 417 22.46 -15.90 -28.57
C ARG A 417 23.47 -16.22 -27.48
N LEU A 418 23.49 -15.43 -26.40
CA LEU A 418 24.29 -15.64 -25.20
C LEU A 418 24.15 -17.06 -24.66
N ILE A 419 22.90 -17.47 -24.40
CA ILE A 419 22.63 -18.72 -23.71
C ILE A 419 22.82 -19.92 -24.63
N SER A 420 22.47 -19.80 -25.91
CA SER A 420 22.74 -20.85 -26.91
C SER A 420 24.24 -21.09 -27.10
N LYS A 421 25.06 -20.03 -27.10
CA LYS A 421 26.53 -20.12 -27.16
C LYS A 421 27.11 -20.72 -25.88
N ALA A 422 26.61 -20.33 -24.71
CA ALA A 422 27.07 -20.82 -23.41
C ALA A 422 26.67 -22.28 -23.10
N LYS A 423 25.74 -22.88 -23.86
CA LYS A 423 25.23 -24.25 -23.69
C LYS A 423 24.71 -24.53 -22.26
N CYS A 424 24.04 -23.55 -21.66
CA CYS A 424 23.53 -23.66 -20.29
C CYS A 424 22.42 -24.70 -20.19
N ARG A 425 22.42 -25.49 -19.11
CA ARG A 425 21.30 -26.40 -18.75
C ARG A 425 20.34 -25.69 -17.80
N LEU A 426 19.66 -24.67 -18.31
CA LEU A 426 18.75 -23.84 -17.51
C LEU A 426 17.57 -24.66 -16.96
N ARG A 427 17.23 -24.37 -15.71
CA ARG A 427 16.09 -24.89 -14.94
C ARG A 427 15.09 -23.80 -14.60
N THR A 428 15.53 -22.55 -14.42
CA THR A 428 14.63 -21.41 -14.22
C THR A 428 14.98 -20.27 -15.17
N PHE A 429 13.96 -19.67 -15.77
CA PHE A 429 14.03 -18.40 -16.49
C PHE A 429 12.91 -17.50 -16.00
N LEU A 430 13.24 -16.42 -15.29
CA LEU A 430 12.26 -15.42 -14.85
C LEU A 430 12.52 -14.08 -15.51
N SER A 431 11.51 -13.54 -16.17
CA SER A 431 11.54 -12.18 -16.70
C SER A 431 10.43 -11.31 -16.08
N PRO A 432 10.69 -10.05 -15.72
CA PRO A 432 9.69 -9.12 -15.22
C PRO A 432 8.71 -8.70 -16.33
N SER A 433 7.46 -8.48 -15.92
CA SER A 433 6.32 -8.18 -16.81
C SER A 433 6.39 -6.84 -17.57
N ASP A 434 7.36 -5.99 -17.24
CA ASP A 434 7.60 -4.71 -17.90
C ASP A 434 8.64 -4.78 -19.04
N SER A 435 9.24 -5.95 -19.28
CA SER A 435 10.20 -6.11 -20.37
C SER A 435 9.48 -6.22 -21.72
N GLU A 436 9.99 -5.53 -22.74
CA GLU A 436 9.38 -5.48 -24.08
C GLU A 436 10.13 -6.37 -25.09
N PRO A 437 9.83 -7.68 -25.21
CA PRO A 437 10.21 -8.41 -26.41
C PRO A 437 9.44 -7.84 -27.60
N LYS A 438 10.18 -7.46 -28.66
CA LYS A 438 9.63 -6.81 -29.85
C LYS A 438 9.08 -7.80 -30.89
N GLY A 439 9.19 -9.12 -30.67
CA GLY A 439 8.62 -10.11 -31.59
C GLY A 439 8.61 -11.59 -31.17
N MET A 440 7.79 -12.38 -31.86
CA MET A 440 7.53 -13.82 -31.61
C MET A 440 8.71 -14.73 -31.93
N THR A 441 9.61 -14.30 -32.83
CA THR A 441 10.83 -15.02 -33.25
C THR A 441 11.86 -15.17 -32.12
N GLU A 442 11.87 -14.23 -31.17
CA GLU A 442 12.78 -14.24 -30.03
C GLU A 442 12.39 -15.35 -29.02
N CYS A 443 11.08 -15.52 -28.80
CA CYS A 443 10.54 -16.58 -27.95
C CYS A 443 10.80 -17.98 -28.52
N ASP A 444 10.74 -18.15 -29.84
CA ASP A 444 11.05 -19.43 -30.49
C ASP A 444 12.51 -19.87 -30.29
N ALA A 445 13.45 -18.93 -30.37
CA ALA A 445 14.87 -19.19 -30.11
C ALA A 445 15.12 -19.60 -28.65
N ILE A 446 14.39 -18.99 -27.70
CA ILE A 446 14.42 -19.33 -26.27
C ILE A 446 13.89 -20.75 -26.05
N PHE A 447 12.68 -21.06 -26.49
CA PHE A 447 12.06 -22.36 -26.22
C PHE A 447 12.75 -23.54 -26.91
N SER A 448 13.30 -23.33 -28.10
CA SER A 448 14.08 -24.35 -28.80
C SER A 448 15.40 -24.68 -28.09
N SER A 449 15.96 -23.73 -27.33
CA SER A 449 17.23 -23.87 -26.63
C SER A 449 17.12 -24.53 -25.24
N PHE A 450 15.96 -24.48 -24.56
CA PHE A 450 15.84 -24.78 -23.12
C PHE A 450 15.09 -26.08 -22.77
N LYS A 451 15.55 -27.24 -23.25
CA LYS A 451 14.90 -28.54 -23.02
C LYS A 451 14.78 -28.99 -21.54
N THR A 452 15.61 -28.46 -20.65
CA THR A 452 15.67 -28.84 -19.22
C THR A 452 14.91 -27.89 -18.29
N LEU A 453 14.20 -26.91 -18.84
CA LEU A 453 13.55 -25.84 -18.07
C LEU A 453 12.42 -26.41 -17.22
N ARG A 454 12.37 -25.99 -15.94
CA ARG A 454 11.34 -26.36 -14.96
C ARG A 454 10.43 -25.20 -14.58
N ALA A 455 10.95 -23.98 -14.55
CA ALA A 455 10.20 -22.78 -14.23
C ALA A 455 10.44 -21.68 -15.26
N LEU A 456 9.37 -21.15 -15.83
CA LEU A 456 9.38 -20.11 -16.86
C LEU A 456 8.41 -19.00 -16.45
N LYS A 457 8.90 -17.77 -16.39
CA LYS A 457 8.07 -16.58 -16.32
C LYS A 457 8.38 -15.66 -17.49
N LEU A 458 7.35 -15.35 -18.26
CA LEU A 458 7.37 -14.42 -19.37
C LEU A 458 6.26 -13.41 -19.15
N GLY A 459 6.59 -12.13 -19.15
CA GLY A 459 5.58 -11.09 -19.21
C GLY A 459 5.99 -10.10 -20.29
N SER A 460 5.05 -9.80 -21.18
CA SER A 460 5.20 -8.79 -22.22
C SER A 460 3.82 -8.26 -22.57
N ARG A 461 3.70 -6.93 -22.66
CA ARG A 461 2.46 -6.28 -23.06
C ARG A 461 2.16 -6.44 -24.56
N ASN A 462 3.19 -6.75 -25.36
CA ASN A 462 3.14 -6.73 -26.83
C ASN A 462 3.15 -8.13 -27.46
N LEU A 463 3.22 -9.20 -26.66
CA LEU A 463 3.16 -10.56 -27.21
C LEU A 463 1.70 -11.00 -27.38
N ASP A 464 1.30 -11.21 -28.63
CA ASP A 464 -0.03 -11.69 -29.02
C ASP A 464 -0.27 -13.18 -28.73
N GLY A 465 0.78 -13.93 -28.35
CA GLY A 465 0.68 -15.34 -28.01
C GLY A 465 2.02 -16.04 -27.82
N LEU A 466 1.95 -17.36 -27.62
CA LEU A 466 3.09 -18.25 -27.52
C LEU A 466 3.28 -19.05 -28.82
N PRO A 467 4.53 -19.29 -29.25
CA PRO A 467 4.80 -20.10 -30.42
C PRO A 467 4.46 -21.58 -30.18
N SER A 468 3.53 -22.09 -31.00
CA SER A 468 2.99 -23.43 -30.89
C SER A 468 4.04 -24.54 -31.12
N ASN A 469 5.01 -24.32 -32.01
CA ASN A 469 5.96 -25.36 -32.44
C ASN A 469 7.12 -25.61 -31.46
N SER A 470 7.37 -24.69 -30.53
CA SER A 470 8.55 -24.74 -29.66
C SER A 470 8.20 -25.03 -28.20
N ILE A 471 7.03 -24.60 -27.71
CA ILE A 471 6.62 -24.83 -26.32
C ILE A 471 6.48 -26.32 -25.96
N CYS A 472 6.02 -27.15 -26.91
CA CYS A 472 5.88 -28.59 -26.72
C CYS A 472 7.21 -29.34 -26.49
N LYS A 473 8.36 -28.68 -26.73
CA LYS A 473 9.69 -29.27 -26.49
C LYS A 473 10.11 -29.18 -25.02
N LEU A 474 9.40 -28.42 -24.19
CA LEU A 474 9.72 -28.14 -22.79
C LEU A 474 9.12 -29.19 -21.82
N ASN A 475 9.34 -30.49 -22.08
CA ASN A 475 8.71 -31.57 -21.31
C ASN A 475 9.04 -31.59 -19.80
N SER A 476 10.09 -30.88 -19.38
CA SER A 476 10.49 -30.75 -17.97
C SER A 476 9.77 -29.62 -17.24
N LEU A 477 8.95 -28.82 -17.93
CA LEU A 477 8.34 -27.62 -17.38
C LEU A 477 7.27 -27.97 -16.33
N ARG A 478 7.37 -27.33 -15.17
CA ARG A 478 6.46 -27.48 -14.03
C ARG A 478 5.79 -26.15 -13.62
N TYR A 479 6.43 -25.02 -13.87
CA TYR A 479 5.89 -23.70 -13.56
C TYR A 479 5.92 -22.81 -14.81
N LEU A 480 4.77 -22.28 -15.19
CA LEU A 480 4.60 -21.34 -16.29
C LEU A 480 3.80 -20.13 -15.82
N ASP A 481 4.41 -18.95 -15.88
CA ASP A 481 3.80 -17.68 -15.54
C ASP A 481 3.83 -16.76 -16.77
N LEU A 482 2.64 -16.44 -17.28
CA LEU A 482 2.37 -15.57 -18.43
C LEU A 482 1.65 -14.28 -17.99
N SER A 483 1.73 -13.94 -16.71
CA SER A 483 0.97 -12.83 -16.15
C SER A 483 1.38 -11.49 -16.78
N GLY A 484 0.37 -10.68 -17.13
CA GLY A 484 0.54 -9.39 -17.80
C GLY A 484 0.72 -9.48 -19.33
N MET A 485 0.43 -10.63 -19.95
CA MET A 485 0.31 -10.74 -21.41
C MET A 485 -1.03 -10.17 -21.89
N TYR A 486 -1.14 -8.84 -21.92
CA TYR A 486 -2.40 -8.14 -22.19
C TYR A 486 -3.01 -8.46 -23.55
N MET A 487 -2.20 -8.65 -24.60
CA MET A 487 -2.69 -8.89 -25.98
C MET A 487 -2.94 -10.38 -26.30
N MET A 488 -2.58 -11.30 -25.41
CA MET A 488 -2.71 -12.74 -25.68
C MET A 488 -4.17 -13.17 -25.71
N LYS A 489 -4.62 -13.64 -26.87
CA LYS A 489 -6.01 -14.11 -27.06
C LYS A 489 -6.21 -15.59 -26.78
N LYS A 490 -5.24 -16.43 -27.13
CA LYS A 490 -5.36 -17.90 -27.04
C LYS A 490 -4.06 -18.52 -26.57
N LEU A 491 -4.17 -19.62 -25.83
CA LEU A 491 -3.03 -20.50 -25.57
C LEU A 491 -2.90 -21.49 -26.74
N PRO A 492 -1.67 -21.82 -27.19
CA PRO A 492 -1.49 -22.78 -28.26
C PRO A 492 -1.91 -24.19 -27.81
N ASP A 493 -2.60 -24.94 -28.68
CA ASP A 493 -3.05 -26.32 -28.39
C ASP A 493 -1.91 -27.25 -27.95
N SER A 494 -0.70 -26.97 -28.42
CA SER A 494 0.51 -27.71 -28.07
C SER A 494 0.92 -27.60 -26.60
N ILE A 495 0.38 -26.66 -25.82
CA ILE A 495 0.63 -26.55 -24.37
C ILE A 495 0.16 -27.79 -23.60
N THR A 496 -0.85 -28.50 -24.12
CA THR A 496 -1.40 -29.73 -23.50
C THR A 496 -0.43 -30.91 -23.55
N SER A 497 0.64 -30.81 -24.33
CA SER A 497 1.75 -31.78 -24.30
C SER A 497 2.57 -31.71 -23.00
N LEU A 498 2.49 -30.61 -22.25
CA LEU A 498 3.23 -30.38 -21.01
C LEU A 498 2.59 -31.08 -19.79
N GLN A 499 2.57 -32.41 -19.80
CA GLN A 499 1.92 -33.21 -18.75
C GLN A 499 2.54 -33.06 -17.35
N ASN A 500 3.77 -32.54 -17.26
CA ASN A 500 4.47 -32.27 -16.00
C ASN A 500 4.16 -30.90 -15.40
N LEU A 501 3.34 -30.07 -16.07
CA LEU A 501 3.01 -28.73 -15.62
C LEU A 501 2.20 -28.80 -14.32
N GLN A 502 2.66 -28.06 -13.30
CA GLN A 502 2.07 -27.98 -11.96
C GLN A 502 1.45 -26.61 -11.69
N THR A 503 2.02 -25.53 -12.21
CA THR A 503 1.51 -24.15 -12.03
C THR A 503 1.39 -23.45 -13.37
N LEU A 504 0.21 -22.91 -13.65
CA LEU A 504 -0.08 -22.03 -14.77
C LEU A 504 -0.68 -20.72 -14.24
N LYS A 505 0.05 -19.61 -14.41
CA LYS A 505 -0.44 -18.26 -14.07
C LYS A 505 -0.68 -17.44 -15.33
N LEU A 506 -1.88 -16.88 -15.45
CA LEU A 506 -2.38 -16.02 -16.53
C LEU A 506 -2.94 -14.70 -15.96
N CYS A 507 -2.45 -14.24 -14.81
CA CYS A 507 -3.02 -13.08 -14.12
C CYS A 507 -2.97 -11.83 -15.01
N ASN A 508 -4.02 -11.02 -15.00
CA ASN A 508 -4.15 -9.79 -15.78
C ASN A 508 -3.99 -9.98 -17.31
N CYS A 509 -4.32 -11.15 -17.86
CA CYS A 509 -4.42 -11.35 -19.30
C CYS A 509 -5.82 -10.92 -19.79
N SER A 510 -6.05 -9.61 -19.88
CA SER A 510 -7.39 -9.04 -20.10
C SER A 510 -8.07 -9.47 -21.40
N TRP A 511 -7.31 -9.78 -22.47
CA TRP A 511 -7.83 -10.20 -23.78
C TRP A 511 -7.85 -11.72 -24.00
N PHE A 512 -7.58 -12.53 -22.98
CA PHE A 512 -7.60 -13.98 -23.10
C PHE A 512 -9.03 -14.49 -23.32
N GLU A 513 -9.28 -15.19 -24.44
CA GLU A 513 -10.61 -15.58 -24.93
C GLU A 513 -10.82 -17.09 -25.01
N GLU A 514 -9.81 -17.86 -25.42
CA GLU A 514 -9.96 -19.31 -25.69
C GLU A 514 -8.91 -20.20 -25.04
N TRP A 515 -9.38 -21.34 -24.54
CA TRP A 515 -8.58 -22.43 -24.00
C TRP A 515 -8.07 -23.37 -25.10
N PRO A 516 -6.94 -24.06 -24.87
CA PRO A 516 -6.45 -25.06 -25.81
C PRO A 516 -7.33 -26.32 -25.79
N ARG A 517 -7.36 -27.05 -26.91
CA ARG A 517 -8.04 -28.36 -27.00
C ARG A 517 -7.40 -29.37 -26.06
N ASP A 518 -8.20 -30.26 -25.47
CA ASP A 518 -7.76 -31.32 -24.55
C ASP A 518 -7.02 -30.83 -23.29
N PHE A 519 -7.46 -29.71 -22.70
CA PHE A 519 -6.88 -29.15 -21.46
C PHE A 519 -6.80 -30.17 -20.30
N SER A 520 -7.68 -31.17 -20.30
CA SER A 520 -7.67 -32.30 -19.35
C SER A 520 -6.39 -33.12 -19.34
N ARG A 521 -5.53 -33.04 -20.37
CA ARG A 521 -4.25 -33.74 -20.43
C ARG A 521 -3.20 -33.21 -19.44
N LEU A 522 -3.41 -32.03 -18.86
CA LEU A 522 -2.53 -31.42 -17.84
C LEU A 522 -2.74 -32.04 -16.45
N VAL A 523 -2.71 -33.37 -16.35
CA VAL A 523 -3.10 -34.16 -15.16
C VAL A 523 -2.32 -33.84 -13.88
N ASN A 524 -1.15 -33.21 -13.98
CA ASN A 524 -0.33 -32.82 -12.82
C ASN A 524 -0.53 -31.36 -12.39
N LEU A 525 -1.45 -30.63 -13.00
CA LEU A 525 -1.71 -29.23 -12.68
C LEU A 525 -2.28 -29.11 -11.26
N ARG A 526 -1.67 -28.22 -10.48
CA ARG A 526 -1.99 -27.93 -9.07
C ARG A 526 -2.48 -26.51 -8.88
N HIS A 527 -1.97 -25.55 -9.64
CA HIS A 527 -2.29 -24.14 -9.49
C HIS A 527 -2.66 -23.55 -10.84
N LEU A 528 -3.90 -23.07 -10.95
CA LEU A 528 -4.37 -22.30 -12.09
C LEU A 528 -4.82 -20.92 -11.62
N ASP A 529 -4.09 -19.89 -12.04
CA ASP A 529 -4.41 -18.50 -11.74
C ASP A 529 -4.80 -17.78 -13.03
N ILE A 530 -6.03 -17.31 -13.10
CA ILE A 530 -6.64 -16.60 -14.22
C ILE A 530 -7.33 -15.31 -13.74
N ASN A 531 -6.91 -14.77 -12.60
CA ASN A 531 -7.46 -13.53 -12.08
C ASN A 531 -7.22 -12.37 -13.06
N GLY A 532 -8.23 -11.52 -13.31
CA GLY A 532 -8.13 -10.40 -14.24
C GLY A 532 -8.29 -10.75 -15.73
N CYS A 533 -8.65 -11.99 -16.07
CA CYS A 533 -9.01 -12.39 -17.44
C CYS A 533 -10.46 -12.00 -17.75
N TRP A 534 -10.71 -10.76 -18.18
CA TRP A 534 -12.07 -10.22 -18.34
C TRP A 534 -12.79 -10.67 -19.62
N LYS A 535 -12.06 -10.97 -20.70
CA LYS A 535 -12.65 -11.45 -21.97
C LYS A 535 -12.94 -12.94 -22.02
N LEU A 536 -12.47 -13.71 -21.03
CA LEU A 536 -12.70 -15.15 -20.98
C LEU A 536 -14.18 -15.42 -20.69
N THR A 537 -14.82 -16.26 -21.49
CA THR A 537 -16.28 -16.50 -21.43
C THR A 537 -16.69 -17.90 -21.00
N TYR A 538 -15.74 -18.84 -20.91
CA TYR A 538 -16.02 -20.23 -20.50
C TYR A 538 -14.79 -20.92 -19.89
N MET A 539 -15.03 -22.01 -19.16
CA MET A 539 -14.00 -22.94 -18.69
C MET A 539 -13.92 -24.17 -19.61
N PRO A 540 -12.75 -24.82 -19.76
CA PRO A 540 -12.60 -25.96 -20.66
C PRO A 540 -13.27 -27.22 -20.09
N ARG A 541 -13.85 -28.05 -20.96
CA ARG A 541 -14.33 -29.40 -20.58
C ARG A 541 -13.20 -30.28 -20.04
N GLY A 542 -13.50 -31.04 -19.00
CA GLY A 542 -12.54 -31.94 -18.36
C GLY A 542 -11.65 -31.30 -17.30
N LEU A 543 -11.89 -30.05 -16.90
CA LEU A 543 -11.22 -29.43 -15.75
C LEU A 543 -11.38 -30.27 -14.47
N GLY A 544 -12.54 -30.91 -14.28
CA GLY A 544 -12.81 -31.80 -13.17
C GLY A 544 -12.01 -33.11 -13.19
N GLN A 545 -11.31 -33.41 -14.30
CA GLN A 545 -10.36 -34.54 -14.36
C GLN A 545 -9.03 -34.19 -13.71
N LEU A 546 -8.74 -32.90 -13.47
CA LEU A 546 -7.52 -32.42 -12.83
C LEU A 546 -7.61 -32.54 -11.31
N THR A 547 -7.73 -33.77 -10.79
CA THR A 547 -7.95 -34.04 -9.35
C THR A 547 -6.81 -33.56 -8.44
N LYS A 548 -5.63 -33.27 -8.99
CA LYS A 548 -4.48 -32.70 -8.27
C LYS A 548 -4.55 -31.18 -8.10
N LEU A 549 -5.57 -30.51 -8.66
CA LEU A 549 -5.72 -29.06 -8.56
C LEU A 549 -5.99 -28.63 -7.11
N ARG A 550 -5.14 -27.73 -6.60
CA ARG A 550 -5.17 -27.19 -5.24
C ARG A 550 -5.57 -25.72 -5.20
N SER A 551 -5.29 -24.93 -6.22
CA SER A 551 -5.79 -23.54 -6.30
C SER A 551 -6.36 -23.23 -7.68
N LEU A 552 -7.51 -22.56 -7.66
CA LEU A 552 -8.18 -22.05 -8.85
C LEU A 552 -8.69 -20.64 -8.52
N SER A 553 -8.11 -19.62 -9.14
CA SER A 553 -8.46 -18.23 -8.79
C SER A 553 -9.87 -17.85 -9.23
N ASP A 554 -10.31 -18.31 -10.41
CA ASP A 554 -11.58 -17.95 -11.03
C ASP A 554 -12.21 -19.14 -11.74
N PHE A 555 -13.54 -19.21 -11.75
CA PHE A 555 -14.33 -20.20 -12.44
C PHE A 555 -15.47 -19.51 -13.15
N LEU A 556 -15.50 -19.60 -14.48
CA LEU A 556 -16.50 -18.96 -15.30
C LEU A 556 -17.62 -19.93 -15.65
N VAL A 557 -18.85 -19.53 -15.34
CA VAL A 557 -20.07 -20.17 -15.82
C VAL A 557 -20.48 -19.42 -17.08
N SER A 558 -20.39 -20.11 -18.21
CA SER A 558 -20.65 -19.51 -19.52
C SER A 558 -22.14 -19.20 -19.71
N PRO A 559 -22.52 -18.10 -20.38
CA PRO A 559 -23.89 -17.92 -20.82
C PRO A 559 -24.14 -18.94 -21.91
N GLN A 560 -25.21 -19.73 -21.81
CA GLN A 560 -25.66 -20.59 -22.92
C GLN A 560 -26.08 -19.70 -24.10
N LEU A 561 -25.10 -19.31 -24.91
CA LEU A 561 -25.29 -18.62 -26.17
C LEU A 561 -25.30 -19.67 -27.29
N ASP A 562 -26.34 -19.60 -28.12
CA ASP A 562 -26.44 -20.36 -29.35
C ASP A 562 -25.35 -19.90 -30.32
N SER A 563 -24.20 -20.59 -30.37
CA SER A 563 -23.28 -20.75 -31.53
C SER A 563 -21.93 -21.36 -31.11
N LEU A 564 -21.54 -22.48 -31.73
CA LEU A 564 -20.18 -23.08 -31.87
C LEU A 564 -19.30 -23.35 -30.62
N ASN A 565 -19.32 -22.53 -29.56
CA ASN A 565 -18.52 -22.71 -28.33
C ASN A 565 -19.07 -23.78 -27.37
N MET A 566 -20.30 -24.25 -27.61
CA MET A 566 -21.00 -25.29 -26.82
C MET A 566 -20.33 -26.67 -26.84
N LEU A 567 -19.42 -26.95 -27.78
CA LEU A 567 -18.75 -28.25 -27.87
C LEU A 567 -17.60 -28.41 -26.85
N HIS A 568 -17.05 -27.31 -26.32
CA HIS A 568 -15.82 -27.32 -25.51
C HIS A 568 -15.95 -26.64 -24.14
N SER A 569 -17.11 -26.06 -23.80
CA SER A 569 -17.38 -25.44 -22.49
C SER A 569 -17.76 -26.46 -21.42
N GLY A 570 -17.03 -26.43 -20.30
CA GLY A 570 -17.32 -27.21 -19.09
C GLY A 570 -18.37 -26.51 -18.24
N GLY A 571 -19.34 -27.27 -17.74
CA GLY A 571 -20.35 -26.78 -16.81
C GLY A 571 -19.81 -26.67 -15.37
N LEU A 572 -20.64 -26.17 -14.46
CA LEU A 572 -20.28 -26.06 -13.03
C LEU A 572 -20.05 -27.43 -12.36
N ASN A 573 -20.54 -28.51 -12.98
CA ASN A 573 -20.30 -29.90 -12.59
C ASN A 573 -18.81 -30.29 -12.58
N GLU A 574 -17.95 -29.60 -13.33
CA GLU A 574 -16.50 -29.82 -13.33
C GLU A 574 -15.88 -29.56 -11.94
N LEU A 575 -16.50 -28.73 -11.11
CA LEU A 575 -16.03 -28.49 -9.73
C LEU A 575 -16.29 -29.67 -8.78
N ASN A 576 -17.18 -30.61 -9.12
CA ASN A 576 -17.60 -31.68 -8.20
C ASN A 576 -16.43 -32.54 -7.72
N ARG A 577 -15.48 -32.83 -8.61
CA ARG A 577 -14.33 -33.71 -8.32
C ARG A 577 -13.15 -32.99 -7.68
N LEU A 578 -13.19 -31.66 -7.60
CA LEU A 578 -12.09 -30.80 -7.13
C LEU A 578 -12.21 -30.46 -5.64
N ASN A 579 -12.27 -31.49 -4.79
CA ASN A 579 -12.50 -31.32 -3.34
C ASN A 579 -11.29 -30.79 -2.57
N TYR A 580 -10.10 -30.85 -3.17
CA TYR A 580 -8.84 -30.43 -2.58
C TYR A 580 -8.46 -28.96 -2.87
N LEU A 581 -9.37 -28.19 -3.48
CA LEU A 581 -9.19 -26.76 -3.70
C LEU A 581 -9.06 -26.02 -2.36
N ARG A 582 -8.16 -25.05 -2.32
CA ARG A 582 -7.87 -24.22 -1.16
C ARG A 582 -7.60 -22.76 -1.53
N GLY A 583 -7.62 -21.91 -0.50
CA GLY A 583 -7.37 -20.49 -0.64
C GLY A 583 -8.60 -19.75 -1.16
N ASP A 584 -8.39 -18.99 -2.23
CA ASP A 584 -9.40 -18.11 -2.80
C ASP A 584 -10.00 -18.71 -4.07
N LEU A 585 -11.33 -18.80 -4.11
CA LEU A 585 -12.08 -19.20 -5.29
C LEU A 585 -13.06 -18.10 -5.68
N GLN A 586 -12.93 -17.60 -6.90
CA GLN A 586 -13.93 -16.74 -7.52
C GLN A 586 -14.78 -17.56 -8.48
N ILE A 587 -16.10 -17.33 -8.50
CA ILE A 587 -17.03 -17.90 -9.47
C ILE A 587 -17.73 -16.72 -10.15
N ARG A 588 -17.49 -16.55 -11.45
CA ARG A 588 -18.16 -15.56 -12.30
C ARG A 588 -19.28 -16.24 -13.08
N ILE A 589 -20.51 -15.84 -12.81
CA ILE A 589 -21.70 -16.30 -13.50
C ILE A 589 -22.02 -15.29 -14.60
N LEU A 590 -21.67 -15.62 -15.84
CA LEU A 590 -21.87 -14.77 -17.01
C LEU A 590 -23.24 -15.08 -17.61
N GLY A 591 -24.25 -14.24 -17.34
CA GLY A 591 -25.62 -14.43 -17.83
C GLY A 591 -26.36 -15.62 -17.20
N CYS A 592 -27.64 -15.42 -16.81
CA CYS A 592 -28.50 -16.50 -16.35
C CYS A 592 -29.09 -17.26 -17.55
N GLY A 593 -28.38 -18.27 -18.06
CA GLY A 593 -28.96 -19.25 -18.98
C GLY A 593 -30.04 -20.12 -18.31
N LYS A 594 -30.74 -20.95 -19.11
CA LYS A 594 -31.67 -22.00 -18.65
C LYS A 594 -30.95 -23.17 -17.96
N ASP A 595 -29.85 -22.90 -17.25
CA ASP A 595 -29.11 -23.90 -16.49
C ASP A 595 -30.01 -24.49 -15.41
N ASP A 596 -30.05 -25.82 -15.35
CA ASP A 596 -30.79 -26.54 -14.32
C ASP A 596 -30.12 -26.28 -12.95
N VAL A 597 -30.92 -26.04 -11.91
CA VAL A 597 -30.43 -25.85 -10.52
C VAL A 597 -29.57 -27.05 -10.07
N LYS A 598 -29.78 -28.22 -10.70
CA LYS A 598 -28.95 -29.42 -10.50
C LYS A 598 -27.47 -29.19 -10.80
N ASP A 599 -27.11 -28.36 -11.78
CA ASP A 599 -25.71 -28.09 -12.11
C ASP A 599 -25.03 -27.27 -11.00
N TYR A 600 -25.77 -26.36 -10.37
CA TYR A 600 -25.33 -25.59 -9.20
C TYR A 600 -25.08 -26.48 -8.00
N ARG A 601 -26.00 -27.43 -7.75
CA ARG A 601 -25.85 -28.41 -6.67
C ARG A 601 -24.71 -29.39 -6.94
N ALA A 602 -24.46 -29.73 -8.21
CA ALA A 602 -23.39 -30.62 -8.61
C ALA A 602 -21.99 -30.06 -8.34
N ALA A 603 -21.82 -28.73 -8.21
CA ALA A 603 -20.53 -28.14 -7.86
C ALA A 603 -20.01 -28.52 -6.48
N ASN A 604 -20.89 -28.95 -5.58
CA ASN A 604 -20.53 -29.54 -4.29
C ASN A 604 -19.50 -28.69 -3.51
N LEU A 605 -19.83 -27.41 -3.29
CA LEU A 605 -18.93 -26.47 -2.61
C LEU A 605 -18.74 -26.82 -1.13
N ASN A 606 -19.73 -27.44 -0.48
CA ASN A 606 -19.63 -27.89 0.90
C ASN A 606 -18.53 -28.96 1.10
N ALA A 607 -18.20 -29.78 0.09
CA ALA A 607 -17.14 -30.78 0.19
C ALA A 607 -15.72 -30.15 0.20
N LYS A 608 -15.59 -28.88 -0.19
CA LYS A 608 -14.31 -28.17 -0.36
C LYS A 608 -13.86 -27.49 0.94
N LYS A 609 -13.43 -28.31 1.90
CA LYS A 609 -13.13 -27.91 3.29
C LYS A 609 -12.00 -26.87 3.43
N ARG A 610 -11.10 -26.75 2.45
CA ARG A 610 -9.87 -25.93 2.53
C ARG A 610 -10.01 -24.55 1.86
N ILE A 611 -11.17 -24.22 1.28
CA ILE A 611 -11.44 -22.87 0.74
C ILE A 611 -11.67 -21.89 1.90
N ARG A 612 -10.99 -20.74 1.83
CA ARG A 612 -11.03 -19.69 2.86
C ARG A 612 -11.76 -18.45 2.38
N SER A 613 -11.64 -18.11 1.10
CA SER A 613 -12.38 -17.02 0.47
C SER A 613 -13.18 -17.53 -0.71
N LEU A 614 -14.46 -17.16 -0.76
CA LEU A 614 -15.35 -17.41 -1.87
C LEU A 614 -15.89 -16.08 -2.39
N LYS A 615 -15.75 -15.83 -3.69
CA LYS A 615 -16.29 -14.65 -4.35
C LYS A 615 -17.25 -15.08 -5.44
N LEU A 616 -18.51 -14.66 -5.38
CA LEU A 616 -19.51 -14.96 -6.40
C LEU A 616 -19.91 -13.66 -7.10
N TYR A 617 -19.66 -13.58 -8.40
CA TYR A 617 -19.99 -12.42 -9.22
C TYR A 617 -21.02 -12.81 -10.27
N TRP A 618 -22.16 -12.13 -10.30
CA TRP A 618 -23.13 -12.20 -11.38
C TRP A 618 -22.86 -11.05 -12.34
N ASP A 619 -22.51 -11.40 -13.57
CA ASP A 619 -22.27 -10.44 -14.64
C ASP A 619 -23.47 -10.41 -15.59
N ASP A 620 -24.14 -9.26 -15.65
CA ASP A 620 -25.30 -9.02 -16.52
C ASP A 620 -24.91 -8.31 -17.84
N SER A 621 -23.63 -8.30 -18.20
CA SER A 621 -23.16 -7.72 -19.48
C SER A 621 -23.84 -8.32 -20.72
N PHE A 622 -24.56 -9.44 -20.58
CA PHE A 622 -25.29 -10.14 -21.65
C PHE A 622 -26.82 -9.88 -21.67
N GLY A 623 -27.37 -9.13 -20.72
CA GLY A 623 -28.77 -8.65 -20.75
C GLY A 623 -29.87 -9.71 -20.73
N LEU A 624 -29.60 -10.89 -20.13
CA LEU A 624 -30.55 -12.01 -20.06
C LEU A 624 -31.49 -11.86 -18.85
N ARG A 625 -32.74 -11.45 -19.11
CA ARG A 625 -33.74 -10.97 -18.12
C ARG A 625 -34.46 -12.02 -17.26
N ASP A 626 -33.97 -13.26 -17.11
CA ASP A 626 -34.70 -14.26 -16.32
C ASP A 626 -34.08 -14.47 -14.92
N ASP A 627 -34.50 -13.59 -14.00
CA ASP A 627 -33.96 -13.46 -12.63
C ASP A 627 -34.70 -14.31 -11.57
N THR A 628 -35.77 -15.03 -11.95
CA THR A 628 -36.63 -15.78 -11.02
C THR A 628 -35.92 -16.97 -10.34
N LEU A 629 -34.87 -17.49 -10.94
CA LEU A 629 -34.10 -18.65 -10.44
C LEU A 629 -32.82 -18.29 -9.69
N ALA A 630 -32.41 -17.01 -9.64
CA ALA A 630 -31.16 -16.59 -9.02
C ALA A 630 -31.06 -17.02 -7.54
N GLY A 631 -32.15 -16.87 -6.78
CA GLY A 631 -32.20 -17.33 -5.38
C GLY A 631 -32.12 -18.85 -5.22
N LYS A 632 -32.68 -19.63 -6.16
CA LYS A 632 -32.54 -21.10 -6.14
C LYS A 632 -31.12 -21.55 -6.50
N LYS A 633 -30.48 -20.84 -7.44
CA LYS A 633 -29.07 -21.07 -7.83
C LYS A 633 -28.12 -20.78 -6.66
N LEU A 634 -28.32 -19.67 -5.94
CA LEU A 634 -27.55 -19.34 -4.73
C LEU A 634 -27.82 -20.34 -3.59
N LYS A 635 -29.08 -20.76 -3.38
CA LYS A 635 -29.43 -21.83 -2.42
C LYS A 635 -28.70 -23.14 -2.71
N ALA A 636 -28.43 -23.46 -3.98
CA ALA A 636 -27.70 -24.67 -4.36
C ALA A 636 -26.17 -24.57 -4.19
N LEU A 637 -25.61 -23.36 -4.09
CA LEU A 637 -24.18 -23.10 -3.86
C LEU A 637 -23.84 -23.00 -2.37
N GLU A 638 -24.14 -24.05 -1.60
CA GLU A 638 -23.82 -24.10 -0.17
C GLU A 638 -22.30 -24.22 0.07
N PRO A 639 -21.62 -23.22 0.67
CA PRO A 639 -20.20 -23.27 0.96
C PRO A 639 -19.92 -24.04 2.27
N HIS A 640 -18.66 -24.42 2.48
CA HIS A 640 -18.24 -25.08 3.72
C HIS A 640 -18.18 -24.11 4.91
N ARG A 641 -18.45 -24.60 6.13
CA ARG A 641 -18.48 -23.81 7.38
C ARG A 641 -17.15 -23.18 7.81
N ASN A 642 -16.04 -23.57 7.20
CA ASN A 642 -14.69 -23.02 7.49
C ASN A 642 -14.39 -21.74 6.69
N LEU A 643 -15.34 -21.24 5.90
CA LEU A 643 -15.16 -20.05 5.08
C LEU A 643 -14.91 -18.82 5.97
N LYS A 644 -13.84 -18.08 5.68
CA LYS A 644 -13.46 -16.86 6.41
C LYS A 644 -13.94 -15.59 5.69
N ARG A 645 -14.02 -15.60 4.35
CA ARG A 645 -14.48 -14.46 3.54
C ARG A 645 -15.50 -14.88 2.49
N LEU A 646 -16.57 -14.12 2.39
CA LEU A 646 -17.60 -14.27 1.36
C LEU A 646 -17.87 -12.91 0.70
N GLU A 647 -17.68 -12.85 -0.62
CA GLU A 647 -18.00 -11.68 -1.44
C GLU A 647 -19.09 -12.05 -2.46
N LEU A 648 -20.15 -11.26 -2.52
CA LEU A 648 -21.27 -11.43 -3.42
C LEU A 648 -21.48 -10.13 -4.20
N SER A 649 -21.48 -10.20 -5.53
CA SER A 649 -21.66 -9.01 -6.37
C SER A 649 -22.61 -9.27 -7.54
N GLY A 650 -23.53 -8.34 -7.82
CA GLY A 650 -24.47 -8.47 -8.94
C GLY A 650 -25.66 -9.39 -8.67
N TYR A 651 -25.88 -9.82 -7.42
CA TYR A 651 -26.93 -10.76 -7.09
C TYR A 651 -28.32 -10.10 -7.18
N LYS A 652 -29.19 -10.66 -8.03
CA LYS A 652 -30.54 -10.13 -8.32
C LYS A 652 -31.66 -10.89 -7.61
N GLY A 653 -31.37 -11.85 -6.73
CA GLY A 653 -32.41 -12.52 -5.96
C GLY A 653 -32.91 -11.66 -4.78
N ALA A 654 -34.18 -11.84 -4.42
CA ALA A 654 -34.81 -11.09 -3.32
C ALA A 654 -34.52 -11.67 -1.92
N GLU A 655 -34.15 -12.95 -1.84
CA GLU A 655 -33.89 -13.67 -0.57
C GLU A 655 -32.48 -14.25 -0.53
N PHE A 656 -31.91 -14.36 0.68
CA PHE A 656 -30.72 -15.14 0.93
C PHE A 656 -31.04 -16.58 1.35
N PRO A 657 -30.13 -17.52 1.08
CA PRO A 657 -30.24 -18.89 1.56
C PRO A 657 -29.99 -19.01 3.08
N SER A 658 -30.63 -20.02 3.70
CA SER A 658 -30.49 -20.34 5.13
C SER A 658 -29.09 -20.80 5.53
N TRP A 659 -28.24 -21.23 4.60
CA TRP A 659 -26.87 -21.64 4.93
C TRP A 659 -25.99 -20.47 5.37
N LEU A 660 -26.35 -19.21 5.09
CA LEU A 660 -25.52 -18.05 5.45
C LEU A 660 -25.39 -17.89 6.97
N SER A 661 -26.47 -18.13 7.73
CA SER A 661 -26.45 -18.13 9.19
C SER A 661 -25.63 -19.29 9.78
N SER A 662 -25.37 -20.34 8.99
CA SER A 662 -24.54 -21.47 9.41
C SER A 662 -23.02 -21.21 9.31
N LEU A 663 -22.61 -20.06 8.77
CA LEU A 663 -21.19 -19.69 8.57
C LEU A 663 -20.59 -18.95 9.77
N THR A 664 -20.50 -19.63 10.93
CA THR A 664 -20.05 -19.02 12.19
C THR A 664 -18.58 -18.56 12.20
N ASN A 665 -17.73 -19.06 11.29
CA ASN A 665 -16.31 -18.69 11.15
C ASN A 665 -16.08 -17.52 10.18
N LEU A 666 -17.14 -16.91 9.64
CA LEU A 666 -17.02 -15.82 8.69
C LEU A 666 -16.45 -14.57 9.38
N VAL A 667 -15.30 -14.10 8.88
CA VAL A 667 -14.59 -12.91 9.38
C VAL A 667 -14.94 -11.68 8.56
N GLU A 668 -15.15 -11.85 7.26
CA GLU A 668 -15.43 -10.76 6.34
C GLU A 668 -16.58 -11.10 5.38
N PHE A 669 -17.52 -10.16 5.25
CA PHE A 669 -18.63 -10.26 4.31
C PHE A 669 -18.71 -9.00 3.44
N GLN A 670 -18.77 -9.19 2.13
CA GLN A 670 -18.91 -8.10 1.17
C GLN A 670 -20.10 -8.34 0.25
N LEU A 671 -20.96 -7.33 0.10
CA LEU A 671 -22.08 -7.33 -0.83
C LEU A 671 -21.96 -6.13 -1.77
N SER A 672 -22.15 -6.33 -3.07
CA SER A 672 -22.01 -5.27 -4.07
C SER A 672 -23.07 -5.36 -5.17
N LYS A 673 -23.63 -4.24 -5.64
CA LYS A 673 -24.54 -4.19 -6.82
C LYS A 673 -25.70 -5.20 -6.76
N CYS A 674 -26.45 -5.23 -5.65
CA CYS A 674 -27.59 -6.14 -5.49
C CYS A 674 -28.88 -5.31 -5.42
N GLU A 675 -29.62 -5.27 -6.52
CA GLU A 675 -30.72 -4.30 -6.74
C GLU A 675 -32.06 -4.74 -6.10
N ASN A 676 -32.32 -6.04 -5.99
CA ASN A 676 -33.62 -6.58 -5.57
C ASN A 676 -33.73 -6.95 -4.08
N LEU A 677 -32.68 -6.74 -3.29
CA LEU A 677 -32.63 -7.10 -1.88
C LEU A 677 -33.25 -5.99 -1.02
N LYS A 678 -34.36 -6.29 -0.33
CA LYS A 678 -35.04 -5.34 0.57
C LYS A 678 -34.50 -5.36 2.01
N CYS A 679 -34.17 -6.54 2.52
CA CYS A 679 -33.59 -6.73 3.85
C CYS A 679 -32.37 -7.63 3.76
N LEU A 680 -31.37 -7.38 4.61
CA LEU A 680 -30.29 -8.34 4.81
C LEU A 680 -30.74 -9.51 5.69
N PRO A 681 -30.13 -10.70 5.49
CA PRO A 681 -30.30 -11.83 6.40
C PRO A 681 -29.71 -11.50 7.77
N PRO A 682 -30.00 -12.26 8.84
CA PRO A 682 -29.51 -12.02 10.20
C PRO A 682 -27.99 -12.27 10.31
N LEU A 683 -27.20 -11.38 9.71
CA LEU A 683 -25.74 -11.33 9.78
C LEU A 683 -25.28 -10.83 11.15
N SER A 684 -26.15 -10.13 11.87
CA SER A 684 -25.94 -9.59 13.21
C SER A 684 -25.62 -10.65 14.26
N GLU A 685 -26.03 -11.90 14.02
CA GLU A 685 -25.80 -13.05 14.90
C GLU A 685 -24.44 -13.73 14.70
N LEU A 686 -23.68 -13.35 13.66
CA LEU A 686 -22.41 -14.02 13.34
C LEU A 686 -21.31 -13.62 14.36
N PRO A 687 -20.77 -14.58 15.14
CA PRO A 687 -19.89 -14.26 16.27
C PRO A 687 -18.48 -13.83 15.85
N SER A 688 -18.03 -14.23 14.65
CA SER A 688 -16.66 -14.00 14.18
C SER A 688 -16.52 -12.84 13.18
N LEU A 689 -17.62 -12.18 12.82
CA LEU A 689 -17.62 -11.18 11.75
C LEU A 689 -16.95 -9.89 12.22
N LYS A 690 -15.81 -9.56 11.61
CA LYS A 690 -15.00 -8.37 11.92
C LYS A 690 -15.16 -7.25 10.90
N ARG A 691 -15.42 -7.58 9.63
CA ARG A 691 -15.51 -6.59 8.54
C ARG A 691 -16.75 -6.79 7.70
N LEU A 692 -17.53 -5.73 7.50
CA LEU A 692 -18.75 -5.74 6.69
C LEU A 692 -18.71 -4.60 5.66
N PHE A 693 -18.78 -4.97 4.37
CA PHE A 693 -18.71 -4.03 3.25
C PHE A 693 -19.98 -4.13 2.39
N LEU A 694 -20.78 -3.07 2.35
CA LEU A 694 -22.01 -3.00 1.56
C LEU A 694 -21.91 -1.87 0.55
N LYS A 695 -21.93 -2.19 -0.75
CA LYS A 695 -21.67 -1.22 -1.84
C LYS A 695 -22.74 -1.29 -2.93
N TYR A 696 -23.25 -0.15 -3.40
CA TYR A 696 -24.22 -0.06 -4.51
C TYR A 696 -25.46 -0.96 -4.28
N LEU A 697 -26.15 -0.78 -3.17
CA LEU A 697 -27.36 -1.55 -2.84
C LEU A 697 -28.58 -0.62 -2.95
N GLU A 698 -29.18 -0.57 -4.12
CA GLU A 698 -30.29 0.36 -4.37
C GLU A 698 -31.60 -0.10 -3.73
N GLY A 699 -31.87 -1.41 -3.65
CA GLY A 699 -33.12 -1.93 -3.11
C GLY A 699 -33.19 -2.10 -1.59
N ILE A 700 -32.07 -1.94 -0.88
CA ILE A 700 -32.01 -2.27 0.56
C ILE A 700 -32.72 -1.20 1.39
N GLU A 701 -33.69 -1.61 2.19
CA GLU A 701 -34.44 -0.75 3.10
C GLU A 701 -33.96 -0.91 4.55
N TYR A 702 -33.62 -2.15 4.97
CA TYR A 702 -33.25 -2.48 6.36
C TYR A 702 -32.12 -3.51 6.48
N MET A 703 -31.37 -3.49 7.60
CA MET A 703 -30.25 -4.41 7.88
C MET A 703 -30.66 -5.72 8.57
N SER A 704 -31.82 -5.76 9.25
CA SER A 704 -32.38 -6.98 9.85
C SER A 704 -33.91 -6.92 9.82
N ASP A 705 -34.56 -8.08 9.67
CA ASP A 705 -36.02 -8.27 9.65
C ASP A 705 -36.54 -8.99 10.91
N SER A 706 -35.78 -8.99 12.02
CA SER A 706 -36.14 -9.76 13.22
C SER A 706 -37.31 -9.14 13.99
N ASP A 707 -38.43 -9.85 14.01
CA ASP A 707 -39.67 -9.61 14.79
C ASP A 707 -39.55 -10.01 16.28
N ASP A 708 -38.41 -10.56 16.72
CA ASP A 708 -38.28 -11.15 18.04
C ASP A 708 -37.80 -10.14 19.10
N GLU A 709 -38.39 -10.22 20.30
CA GLU A 709 -38.05 -9.50 21.53
C GLU A 709 -36.57 -9.72 21.95
N TYR A 710 -35.60 -9.16 21.23
CA TYR A 710 -34.18 -9.36 21.53
C TYR A 710 -33.56 -8.22 22.35
N THR A 711 -32.98 -8.65 23.47
CA THR A 711 -32.13 -7.90 24.41
C THR A 711 -30.64 -8.06 24.09
N GLY A 712 -30.27 -8.52 22.89
CA GLY A 712 -28.90 -8.90 22.50
C GLY A 712 -28.11 -7.84 21.72
N THR A 713 -26.79 -7.86 21.87
CA THR A 713 -25.81 -6.98 21.17
C THR A 713 -25.79 -7.22 19.66
N PHE A 714 -25.88 -6.14 18.87
CA PHE A 714 -25.85 -6.17 17.41
C PHE A 714 -24.39 -6.25 16.92
N PHE A 715 -24.03 -7.32 16.19
CA PHE A 715 -22.66 -7.60 15.73
C PHE A 715 -21.59 -7.59 16.85
N PRO A 716 -21.40 -8.69 17.58
CA PRO A 716 -20.56 -8.72 18.77
C PRO A 716 -19.06 -8.48 18.52
N SER A 717 -18.56 -8.75 17.30
CA SER A 717 -17.13 -8.71 16.96
C SER A 717 -16.77 -7.76 15.80
N LEU A 718 -17.72 -6.93 15.34
CA LEU A 718 -17.51 -6.09 14.16
C LEU A 718 -16.58 -4.92 14.50
N VAL A 719 -15.51 -4.81 13.72
CA VAL A 719 -14.43 -3.81 13.86
C VAL A 719 -14.58 -2.73 12.79
N GLU A 720 -14.93 -3.11 11.56
CA GLU A 720 -15.04 -2.19 10.42
C GLU A 720 -16.37 -2.37 9.67
N LEU A 721 -17.06 -1.25 9.44
CA LEU A 721 -18.31 -1.20 8.67
C LEU A 721 -18.23 -0.12 7.58
N GLN A 722 -18.43 -0.52 6.31
CA GLN A 722 -18.55 0.43 5.20
C GLN A 722 -19.87 0.27 4.46
N LEU A 723 -20.61 1.37 4.35
CA LEU A 723 -21.81 1.52 3.54
C LEU A 723 -21.52 2.52 2.42
N TYR A 724 -21.67 2.12 1.17
CA TYR A 724 -21.37 2.97 0.02
C TYR A 724 -22.49 2.90 -1.01
N TYR A 725 -23.17 4.00 -1.25
CA TYR A 725 -24.28 4.15 -2.20
C TYR A 725 -25.42 3.15 -1.94
N CYS A 726 -26.11 3.33 -0.80
CA CYS A 726 -27.32 2.58 -0.42
C CYS A 726 -28.48 3.59 -0.23
N PRO A 727 -29.07 4.11 -1.32
CA PRO A 727 -29.96 5.28 -1.27
C PRO A 727 -31.25 5.06 -0.46
N ASN A 728 -31.88 3.88 -0.58
CA ASN A 728 -33.17 3.54 0.03
C ASN A 728 -33.06 2.96 1.45
N LEU A 729 -31.85 2.93 2.03
CA LEU A 729 -31.63 2.38 3.37
C LEU A 729 -32.24 3.31 4.41
N LYS A 730 -33.38 2.92 5.00
CA LYS A 730 -34.15 3.72 5.98
C LYS A 730 -33.63 3.57 7.40
N GLY A 731 -33.21 2.37 7.78
CA GLY A 731 -32.77 2.10 9.15
C GLY A 731 -32.09 0.76 9.35
N TRP A 732 -31.66 0.50 10.58
CA TRP A 732 -31.04 -0.77 10.97
C TRP A 732 -32.08 -1.91 11.10
N TRP A 733 -33.36 -1.57 11.29
CA TRP A 733 -34.49 -2.48 11.52
C TRP A 733 -35.80 -1.91 10.96
N ARG A 734 -36.76 -2.79 10.65
CA ARG A 734 -38.08 -2.44 10.10
C ARG A 734 -39.04 -1.82 11.12
N GLU A 735 -38.97 -2.24 12.38
CA GLU A 735 -39.71 -1.63 13.51
C GLU A 735 -38.73 -0.91 14.47
N GLU A 736 -39.16 0.16 15.14
CA GLU A 736 -38.34 0.85 16.15
C GLU A 736 -38.25 0.01 17.44
N PRO A 737 -37.12 -0.63 17.78
CA PRO A 737 -36.97 -1.25 19.08
C PRO A 737 -36.88 -0.19 20.17
N ARG A 738 -37.33 -0.55 21.37
CA ARG A 738 -37.32 0.30 22.57
C ARG A 738 -35.90 0.71 23.03
N LEU A 739 -34.84 0.11 22.44
CA LEU A 739 -33.42 0.33 22.73
C LEU A 739 -32.64 0.45 21.41
N LEU A 740 -31.75 1.44 21.30
CA LEU A 740 -30.87 1.63 20.13
C LEU A 740 -29.86 0.47 20.01
N PRO A 741 -29.44 0.08 18.79
CA PRO A 741 -28.43 -0.95 18.65
C PRO A 741 -27.11 -0.41 19.21
N SER A 742 -26.35 -1.29 19.84
CA SER A 742 -24.99 -0.99 20.27
C SER A 742 -24.02 -1.87 19.50
N PHE A 743 -23.05 -1.23 18.85
CA PHE A 743 -21.92 -1.89 18.19
C PHE A 743 -20.72 -1.90 19.15
N PRO A 744 -20.49 -2.99 19.90
CA PRO A 744 -19.56 -2.99 21.03
C PRO A 744 -18.08 -2.97 20.65
N CYS A 745 -17.71 -3.24 19.39
CA CYS A 745 -16.32 -3.37 18.97
C CYS A 745 -15.94 -2.56 17.72
N LEU A 746 -16.85 -1.72 17.21
CA LEU A 746 -16.67 -1.03 15.93
C LEU A 746 -15.67 0.12 16.09
N SER A 747 -14.49 0.00 15.49
CA SER A 747 -13.44 1.02 15.51
C SER A 747 -13.49 1.97 14.30
N GLU A 748 -13.99 1.49 13.15
CA GLU A 748 -14.04 2.24 11.89
C GLU A 748 -15.43 2.17 11.24
N LEU A 749 -16.00 3.34 10.90
CA LEU A 749 -17.30 3.47 10.26
C LEU A 749 -17.21 4.43 9.06
N SER A 750 -17.60 3.92 7.88
CA SER A 750 -17.71 4.72 6.66
C SER A 750 -19.11 4.61 6.07
N ILE A 751 -19.81 5.73 5.91
CA ILE A 751 -21.13 5.80 5.28
C ILE A 751 -21.08 6.84 4.16
N SER A 752 -21.36 6.41 2.93
CA SER A 752 -21.38 7.26 1.74
C SER A 752 -22.66 7.02 0.94
N GLY A 753 -23.35 8.07 0.49
CA GLY A 753 -24.48 7.96 -0.43
C GLY A 753 -25.69 7.19 0.12
N CYS A 754 -25.94 7.29 1.44
CA CYS A 754 -27.11 6.72 2.12
C CYS A 754 -28.06 7.86 2.52
N THR A 755 -28.97 8.23 1.63
CA THR A 755 -29.78 9.44 1.75
C THR A 755 -31.04 9.24 2.59
N GLU A 756 -31.61 8.03 2.64
CA GLU A 756 -32.84 7.76 3.39
C GLU A 756 -32.62 7.29 4.83
N LEU A 757 -31.39 7.26 5.34
CA LEU A 757 -31.14 6.79 6.70
C LEU A 757 -31.79 7.74 7.74
N ASP A 758 -32.74 7.23 8.53
CA ASP A 758 -33.52 7.99 9.53
C ASP A 758 -32.95 7.85 10.96
N SER A 759 -32.21 6.78 11.26
CA SER A 759 -31.66 6.53 12.60
C SER A 759 -30.19 6.11 12.59
N MET A 760 -29.44 6.59 13.58
CA MET A 760 -28.05 6.23 13.82
C MET A 760 -27.93 5.57 15.19
N SER A 761 -27.20 4.45 15.25
CA SER A 761 -27.05 3.62 16.44
C SER A 761 -26.06 4.21 17.45
N THR A 762 -25.86 3.53 18.58
CA THR A 762 -24.79 3.87 19.52
C THR A 762 -23.47 3.21 19.09
N PHE A 763 -22.38 3.99 19.03
CA PHE A 763 -21.03 3.54 18.67
C PHE A 763 -20.06 3.74 19.84
N PRO A 764 -20.10 2.86 20.86
CA PRO A 764 -19.28 3.03 22.06
C PRO A 764 -17.78 2.86 21.81
N CYS A 765 -17.36 2.01 20.88
CA CYS A 765 -15.94 1.70 20.68
C CYS A 765 -15.34 2.31 19.40
N LEU A 766 -15.94 3.38 18.88
CA LEU A 766 -15.43 4.07 17.69
C LEU A 766 -14.22 4.93 18.04
N GLU A 767 -13.04 4.33 17.95
CA GLU A 767 -11.77 4.96 18.34
C GLU A 767 -11.02 5.56 17.14
N GLU A 768 -11.10 4.95 15.95
CA GLU A 768 -10.22 5.30 14.84
C GLU A 768 -10.82 6.34 13.89
N GLU A 769 -11.89 6.01 13.16
CA GLU A 769 -12.37 6.86 12.08
C GLU A 769 -13.88 6.79 11.82
N LEU A 770 -14.46 7.97 11.58
CA LEU A 770 -15.84 8.17 11.16
C LEU A 770 -15.88 8.99 9.86
N VAL A 771 -16.32 8.37 8.77
CA VAL A 771 -16.50 9.03 7.46
C VAL A 771 -17.97 9.08 7.09
N LEU A 772 -18.50 10.28 6.88
CA LEU A 772 -19.85 10.51 6.38
C LEU A 772 -19.77 11.28 5.07
N SER A 773 -20.39 10.77 4.01
CA SER A 773 -20.38 11.39 2.68
C SER A 773 -21.77 11.34 2.04
N ASN A 774 -22.38 12.47 1.66
CA ASN A 774 -23.69 12.47 0.98
C ASN A 774 -24.78 11.67 1.75
N VAL A 775 -24.97 12.02 3.02
CA VAL A 775 -25.94 11.43 3.96
C VAL A 775 -26.78 12.52 4.63
N ARG A 776 -27.94 12.18 5.21
CA ARG A 776 -28.68 13.10 6.09
C ARG A 776 -27.95 13.30 7.41
N TRP A 777 -27.79 14.56 7.85
CA TRP A 777 -27.11 14.93 9.08
C TRP A 777 -27.96 14.71 10.34
N LYS A 778 -29.27 14.91 10.25
CA LYS A 778 -30.18 14.88 11.42
C LYS A 778 -30.05 13.62 12.31
N PRO A 779 -29.96 12.39 11.78
CA PRO A 779 -29.78 11.19 12.60
C PRO A 779 -28.48 11.21 13.41
N MET A 780 -27.37 11.63 12.80
CA MET A 780 -26.08 11.76 13.48
C MET A 780 -26.15 12.84 14.57
N GLN A 781 -26.80 13.96 14.29
CA GLN A 781 -27.01 15.03 15.26
C GLN A 781 -27.75 14.52 16.52
N MET A 782 -28.76 13.67 16.34
CA MET A 782 -29.47 13.05 17.46
C MET A 782 -28.55 12.14 18.28
N THR A 783 -27.78 11.25 17.64
CA THR A 783 -26.82 10.37 18.32
C THR A 783 -25.77 11.14 19.12
N MET A 784 -25.25 12.25 18.56
CA MET A 784 -24.28 13.11 19.24
C MET A 784 -24.89 13.84 20.46
N MET A 785 -26.20 14.08 20.47
CA MET A 785 -26.92 14.76 21.56
C MET A 785 -27.46 13.81 22.63
N MET A 786 -27.32 12.49 22.48
CA MET A 786 -27.83 11.53 23.47
C MET A 786 -27.03 11.61 24.77
N ASN A 787 -27.71 12.00 25.85
CA ASN A 787 -27.21 11.93 27.22
C ASN A 787 -27.65 10.61 27.85
N MET A 788 -26.76 9.62 27.95
CA MET A 788 -27.02 8.34 28.64
C MET A 788 -26.99 8.46 30.19
N GLY A 789 -27.38 9.62 30.73
CA GLY A 789 -27.38 9.93 32.17
C GLY A 789 -28.75 10.31 32.75
N ALA A 790 -29.82 10.32 31.94
CA ALA A 790 -31.17 10.58 32.44
C ALA A 790 -31.95 9.25 32.55
N PRO A 791 -32.61 8.96 33.69
CA PRO A 791 -33.47 7.79 33.81
C PRO A 791 -34.65 7.94 32.85
N ILE A 792 -34.75 7.06 31.87
CA ILE A 792 -35.95 6.98 31.05
C ILE A 792 -37.04 6.36 31.93
N CYS A 793 -38.04 7.18 32.25
CA CYS A 793 -39.33 6.84 32.84
C CYS A 793 -39.38 6.53 34.34
N SER A 794 -39.73 7.55 35.12
CA SER A 794 -40.21 7.47 36.50
C SER A 794 -41.68 7.00 36.59
N THR A 795 -42.01 5.86 35.97
CA THR A 795 -43.29 5.17 36.22
C THR A 795 -43.10 3.67 36.10
N LEU A 796 -42.60 3.00 37.15
CA LEU A 796 -42.88 1.61 37.50
C LEU A 796 -42.40 1.37 38.96
N PRO A 797 -43.11 0.60 39.81
CA PRO A 797 -42.71 0.35 41.18
C PRO A 797 -41.53 -0.62 41.24
N ALA A 798 -40.70 -0.46 42.25
CA ALA A 798 -39.52 -1.26 42.53
C ALA A 798 -39.78 -2.79 42.48
N VAL A 799 -39.02 -3.48 41.62
CA VAL A 799 -38.65 -4.89 41.83
C VAL A 799 -37.15 -4.98 41.58
N GLY A 800 -36.40 -5.27 42.63
CA GLY A 800 -34.95 -5.27 42.63
C GLY A 800 -34.34 -6.42 41.85
N SER A 801 -33.22 -6.15 41.18
CA SER A 801 -31.94 -6.81 41.44
C SER A 801 -30.89 -6.28 40.44
N SER A 802 -29.86 -5.64 40.97
CA SER A 802 -28.47 -5.70 40.51
C SER A 802 -28.14 -5.43 39.02
N THR A 803 -28.13 -4.16 38.59
CA THR A 803 -27.28 -3.71 37.47
C THR A 803 -26.60 -2.38 37.79
N SER A 804 -25.60 -2.42 38.66
CA SER A 804 -24.66 -1.32 38.89
C SER A 804 -23.52 -1.41 37.86
N ALA A 805 -23.73 -0.93 36.63
CA ALA A 805 -22.65 -0.62 35.66
C ALA A 805 -23.17 0.13 34.41
N PHE A 806 -23.81 1.28 34.55
CA PHE A 806 -23.86 2.26 33.44
C PHE A 806 -23.18 3.54 33.93
N SER A 807 -21.85 3.53 33.92
CA SER A 807 -21.07 4.76 33.94
C SER A 807 -21.42 5.56 32.69
N SER A 808 -21.79 6.83 32.88
CA SER A 808 -22.10 7.83 31.84
C SER A 808 -21.28 7.65 30.56
N PHE A 809 -21.87 7.03 29.53
CA PHE A 809 -21.22 6.87 28.24
C PHE A 809 -21.40 8.15 27.42
N ALA A 810 -20.34 8.94 27.24
CA ALA A 810 -20.33 10.05 26.30
C ALA A 810 -20.14 9.49 24.87
N PRO A 811 -21.13 9.60 23.97
CA PRO A 811 -21.03 9.03 22.62
C PRO A 811 -19.83 9.61 21.86
N LEU A 812 -19.10 8.74 21.13
CA LEU A 812 -17.96 9.10 20.27
C LEU A 812 -16.74 9.71 20.98
N SER A 813 -16.63 9.58 22.31
CA SER A 813 -15.58 10.26 23.09
C SER A 813 -14.14 9.82 22.80
N LYS A 814 -13.97 8.61 22.25
CA LYS A 814 -12.66 8.07 21.87
C LYS A 814 -12.27 8.30 20.41
N LEU A 815 -13.13 8.93 19.60
CA LEU A 815 -12.93 9.08 18.17
C LEU A 815 -11.72 9.98 17.86
N LYS A 816 -10.77 9.50 17.05
CA LYS A 816 -9.59 10.28 16.61
C LYS A 816 -9.82 11.07 15.31
N ARG A 817 -10.54 10.52 14.32
CA ARG A 817 -10.73 11.15 13.00
C ARG A 817 -12.20 11.27 12.60
N LEU A 818 -12.63 12.47 12.23
CA LEU A 818 -13.98 12.75 11.72
C LEU A 818 -13.89 13.40 10.33
N ARG A 819 -14.51 12.77 9.32
CA ARG A 819 -14.57 13.26 7.94
C ARG A 819 -16.02 13.43 7.50
N LEU A 820 -16.42 14.67 7.23
CA LEU A 820 -17.73 15.04 6.69
C LEU A 820 -17.57 15.52 5.25
N ARG A 821 -18.25 14.87 4.29
CA ARG A 821 -18.16 15.20 2.87
C ARG A 821 -19.55 15.38 2.24
N ARG A 822 -19.78 16.44 1.46
CA ARG A 822 -21.03 16.62 0.68
C ARG A 822 -22.32 16.44 1.48
N ILE A 823 -22.40 17.02 2.69
CA ILE A 823 -23.62 16.96 3.53
C ILE A 823 -24.43 18.23 3.28
N GLU A 824 -25.61 18.10 2.66
CA GLU A 824 -26.41 19.24 2.22
C GLU A 824 -27.26 19.87 3.33
N ASP A 825 -27.76 19.05 4.28
CA ASP A 825 -28.63 19.48 5.39
C ASP A 825 -27.86 19.89 6.65
N LEU A 826 -26.54 19.79 6.62
CA LEU A 826 -25.65 20.28 7.68
C LEU A 826 -25.63 21.81 7.67
N GLU A 827 -26.44 22.45 8.51
CA GLU A 827 -26.39 23.91 8.68
C GLU A 827 -25.42 24.36 9.79
N ILE A 828 -25.41 23.64 10.93
CA ILE A 828 -24.64 23.97 12.13
C ILE A 828 -24.21 22.66 12.82
N LEU A 829 -22.98 22.60 13.35
CA LEU A 829 -22.54 21.48 14.19
C LEU A 829 -23.14 21.56 15.61
N PRO A 830 -23.53 20.45 16.26
CA PRO A 830 -24.16 20.50 17.57
C PRO A 830 -23.15 20.75 18.71
N GLU A 831 -23.33 21.81 19.48
CA GLU A 831 -22.39 22.22 20.55
C GLU A 831 -22.18 21.14 21.62
N LYS A 832 -23.27 20.57 22.14
CA LYS A 832 -23.24 19.46 23.11
C LYS A 832 -22.61 18.18 22.54
N GLY A 833 -22.71 17.98 21.23
CA GLY A 833 -22.10 16.83 20.56
C GLY A 833 -20.58 16.95 20.46
N LEU A 834 -20.09 18.15 20.14
CA LEU A 834 -18.66 18.44 20.07
C LEU A 834 -17.97 18.39 21.45
N GLN A 835 -18.69 18.68 22.54
CA GLN A 835 -18.19 18.51 23.92
C GLN A 835 -17.74 17.10 24.23
N ASN A 836 -18.38 16.08 23.63
CA ASN A 836 -18.05 14.69 23.88
C ASN A 836 -16.79 14.24 23.14
N LEU A 837 -16.43 14.87 22.02
CA LEU A 837 -15.32 14.51 21.12
C LEU A 837 -13.94 14.97 21.63
N THR A 838 -13.60 14.63 22.88
CA THR A 838 -12.37 15.10 23.53
C THR A 838 -11.09 14.48 22.97
N SER A 839 -11.16 13.27 22.38
CA SER A 839 -10.02 12.56 21.79
C SER A 839 -9.78 12.86 20.29
N LEU A 840 -10.52 13.79 19.70
CA LEU A 840 -10.48 14.06 18.26
C LEU A 840 -9.16 14.74 17.88
N GLU A 841 -8.41 14.12 16.98
CA GLU A 841 -7.12 14.60 16.46
C GLU A 841 -7.27 15.24 15.07
N SER A 842 -8.20 14.77 14.23
CA SER A 842 -8.43 15.32 12.89
C SER A 842 -9.91 15.52 12.55
N LEU A 843 -10.24 16.69 12.02
CA LEU A 843 -11.56 17.07 11.54
C LEU A 843 -11.47 17.58 10.10
N HIS A 844 -12.13 16.89 9.18
CA HIS A 844 -12.21 17.30 7.77
C HIS A 844 -13.66 17.55 7.37
N ILE A 845 -13.96 18.73 6.81
CA ILE A 845 -15.27 19.12 6.30
C ILE A 845 -15.12 19.56 4.84
N VAL A 846 -15.64 18.79 3.89
CA VAL A 846 -15.40 18.99 2.46
C VAL A 846 -16.71 19.06 1.68
N ASN A 847 -16.88 20.05 0.80
CA ASN A 847 -18.06 20.24 -0.06
C ASN A 847 -19.41 20.30 0.69
N CYS A 848 -19.45 20.83 1.92
CA CYS A 848 -20.69 20.96 2.70
C CYS A 848 -21.32 22.34 2.46
N HIS A 849 -22.05 22.50 1.35
CA HIS A 849 -22.60 23.79 0.90
C HIS A 849 -23.68 24.38 1.83
N GLY A 850 -24.34 23.55 2.65
CA GLY A 850 -25.37 23.95 3.61
C GLY A 850 -24.82 24.63 4.87
N LEU A 851 -23.55 24.40 5.21
CA LEU A 851 -22.96 24.79 6.49
C LEU A 851 -22.85 26.31 6.60
N LYS A 852 -23.51 26.89 7.60
CA LYS A 852 -23.51 28.34 7.89
C LYS A 852 -22.47 28.70 8.95
N SER A 853 -22.32 27.85 9.99
CA SER A 853 -21.39 28.08 11.10
C SER A 853 -20.94 26.76 11.76
N LEU A 854 -19.77 26.73 12.40
CA LEU A 854 -19.17 25.58 13.09
C LEU A 854 -19.62 25.35 14.57
N SER A 855 -20.51 26.19 15.14
CA SER A 855 -20.92 26.26 16.58
C SER A 855 -19.87 26.54 17.69
N GLN A 856 -20.23 27.18 18.81
CA GLN A 856 -19.28 27.48 19.90
C GLN A 856 -18.66 26.21 20.53
N GLY A 857 -19.24 25.03 20.26
CA GLY A 857 -18.73 23.73 20.70
C GLY A 857 -17.34 23.34 20.17
N ILE A 858 -16.80 24.02 19.16
CA ILE A 858 -15.45 23.74 18.66
C ILE A 858 -14.36 23.97 19.71
N GLN A 859 -14.62 24.82 20.71
CA GLN A 859 -13.70 25.11 21.82
C GLN A 859 -13.38 23.90 22.69
N TYR A 860 -14.23 22.87 22.69
CA TYR A 860 -14.05 21.68 23.51
C TYR A 860 -13.08 20.66 22.87
N LEU A 861 -12.72 20.83 21.60
CA LEU A 861 -11.82 19.95 20.83
C LEU A 861 -10.33 20.23 21.14
N THR A 862 -9.94 20.11 22.40
CA THR A 862 -8.59 20.47 22.87
C THR A 862 -7.47 19.58 22.30
N GLY A 863 -7.78 18.35 21.88
CA GLY A 863 -6.86 17.39 21.25
C GLY A 863 -6.68 17.55 19.73
N LEU A 864 -7.42 18.45 19.09
CA LEU A 864 -7.45 18.57 17.62
C LEU A 864 -6.10 19.05 17.08
N GLN A 865 -5.48 18.26 16.22
CA GLN A 865 -4.20 18.53 15.58
C GLN A 865 -4.37 19.02 14.14
N GLN A 866 -5.39 18.56 13.43
CA GLN A 866 -5.65 18.89 12.02
C GLN A 866 -7.10 19.33 11.81
N LEU A 867 -7.28 20.47 11.14
CA LEU A 867 -8.59 20.98 10.73
C LEU A 867 -8.57 21.35 9.25
N GLU A 868 -9.38 20.70 8.45
CA GLU A 868 -9.53 20.97 7.01
C GLU A 868 -10.97 21.36 6.70
N ILE A 869 -11.17 22.52 6.06
CA ILE A 869 -12.48 22.99 5.60
C ILE A 869 -12.39 23.40 4.14
N ASN A 870 -13.06 22.63 3.29
CA ASN A 870 -12.97 22.79 1.84
C ASN A 870 -14.36 22.98 1.21
N HIS A 871 -14.50 23.97 0.33
CA HIS A 871 -15.65 24.18 -0.55
C HIS A 871 -17.00 24.24 0.20
N CYS A 872 -17.06 25.04 1.27
CA CYS A 872 -18.30 25.31 2.04
C CYS A 872 -18.84 26.72 1.71
N ASP A 873 -19.79 26.82 0.78
CA ASP A 873 -20.19 28.11 0.20
C ASP A 873 -20.92 29.07 1.15
N LYS A 874 -21.75 28.52 2.05
CA LYS A 874 -22.57 29.33 2.97
C LYS A 874 -21.83 29.67 4.27
N LEU A 875 -20.67 29.06 4.52
CA LEU A 875 -19.94 29.15 5.78
C LEU A 875 -19.40 30.57 5.97
N ASP A 876 -19.84 31.21 7.03
CA ASP A 876 -19.34 32.53 7.44
C ASP A 876 -18.58 32.39 8.75
N LEU A 877 -17.24 32.43 8.66
CA LEU A 877 -16.36 32.42 9.83
C LEU A 877 -16.24 33.80 10.48
N GLY A 878 -16.73 34.87 9.84
CA GLY A 878 -16.65 36.25 10.33
C GLY A 878 -17.77 36.61 11.31
N CYS A 879 -18.95 35.99 11.19
CA CYS A 879 -20.05 36.12 12.16
C CYS A 879 -19.83 35.29 13.44
N TYR A 880 -18.68 34.65 13.56
CA TYR A 880 -18.36 33.72 14.62
C TYR A 880 -17.75 34.47 15.80
N ASP A 881 -18.59 34.75 16.82
CA ASP A 881 -18.19 35.28 18.12
C ASP A 881 -17.46 36.64 18.02
N GLU A 882 -18.16 37.75 18.31
CA GLU A 882 -17.51 39.07 18.47
C GLU A 882 -16.35 39.05 19.50
N ALA A 883 -16.31 38.03 20.36
CA ALA A 883 -15.28 37.77 21.37
C ALA A 883 -14.20 36.74 20.97
N GLY A 884 -14.33 36.02 19.85
CA GLY A 884 -13.35 35.03 19.37
C GLY A 884 -13.07 33.85 20.31
N MET A 885 -13.94 33.52 21.27
CA MET A 885 -13.67 32.54 22.33
C MET A 885 -13.62 31.10 21.80
N GLY A 886 -14.40 30.77 20.77
CA GLY A 886 -14.48 29.42 20.20
C GLY A 886 -13.15 28.80 19.76
N TRP A 887 -12.21 29.61 19.26
CA TRP A 887 -10.90 29.14 18.74
C TRP A 887 -9.83 29.02 19.84
N GLN A 888 -10.02 29.65 21.01
CA GLN A 888 -9.08 29.62 22.12
C GLN A 888 -8.89 28.21 22.71
N GLY A 889 -9.90 27.36 22.55
CA GLY A 889 -9.89 25.98 23.04
C GLY A 889 -8.97 25.03 22.25
N LEU A 890 -8.60 25.38 21.01
CA LEU A 890 -7.83 24.52 20.09
C LEU A 890 -6.32 24.61 20.38
N LYS A 891 -5.91 24.18 21.58
CA LYS A 891 -4.53 24.30 22.07
C LYS A 891 -3.53 23.35 21.42
N SER A 892 -3.99 22.33 20.68
CA SER A 892 -3.14 21.30 20.07
C SER A 892 -3.07 21.40 18.54
N LEU A 893 -3.70 22.41 17.94
CA LEU A 893 -3.85 22.51 16.49
C LEU A 893 -2.49 22.78 15.82
N ARG A 894 -2.11 21.92 14.88
CA ARG A 894 -0.84 21.96 14.14
C ARG A 894 -1.03 22.25 12.66
N SER A 895 -2.13 21.79 12.05
CA SER A 895 -2.44 22.02 10.63
C SER A 895 -3.83 22.61 10.47
N LEU A 896 -3.94 23.67 9.66
CA LEU A 896 -5.21 24.32 9.34
C LEU A 896 -5.29 24.62 7.84
N ASP A 897 -6.29 24.04 7.18
CA ASP A 897 -6.45 24.16 5.74
C ASP A 897 -7.84 24.74 5.41
N PHE A 898 -7.87 25.89 4.74
CA PHE A 898 -9.07 26.54 4.23
C PHE A 898 -9.04 26.59 2.71
N VAL A 899 -9.93 25.86 2.06
CA VAL A 899 -9.99 25.80 0.59
C VAL A 899 -11.37 26.19 0.09
N GLY A 900 -11.45 27.09 -0.90
CA GLY A 900 -12.71 27.35 -1.61
C GLY A 900 -13.82 27.94 -0.74
N LEU A 901 -13.51 28.87 0.18
CA LEU A 901 -14.51 29.55 1.03
C LEU A 901 -14.86 30.93 0.45
N PRO A 902 -16.03 31.10 -0.21
CA PRO A 902 -16.37 32.33 -0.93
C PRO A 902 -16.82 33.47 -0.01
N LYS A 903 -17.30 33.20 1.21
CA LYS A 903 -17.73 34.24 2.17
C LYS A 903 -16.63 34.74 3.10
N LEU A 904 -15.47 34.08 3.11
CA LEU A 904 -14.36 34.46 3.98
C LEU A 904 -13.76 35.81 3.54
N VAL A 905 -14.15 36.91 4.19
CA VAL A 905 -13.63 38.26 3.93
C VAL A 905 -12.38 38.56 4.76
N HIS A 906 -12.39 38.11 6.02
CA HIS A 906 -11.32 38.23 7.01
C HIS A 906 -11.15 36.89 7.74
N LEU A 907 -9.95 36.61 8.25
CA LEU A 907 -9.75 35.46 9.14
C LEU A 907 -10.41 35.74 10.51
N PRO A 908 -11.00 34.72 11.17
CA PRO A 908 -11.63 34.90 12.47
C PRO A 908 -10.61 35.36 13.52
N SER A 909 -10.95 36.41 14.29
CA SER A 909 -10.07 37.04 15.28
C SER A 909 -9.59 36.07 16.37
N GLY A 910 -10.40 35.06 16.71
CA GLY A 910 -10.07 34.02 17.68
C GLY A 910 -8.85 33.15 17.32
N LEU A 911 -8.49 33.07 16.03
CA LEU A 911 -7.30 32.32 15.59
C LEU A 911 -5.98 32.89 16.12
N GLN A 912 -5.99 34.14 16.61
CA GLN A 912 -4.82 34.76 17.25
C GLN A 912 -4.29 33.98 18.47
N HIS A 913 -5.14 33.13 19.07
CA HIS A 913 -4.81 32.36 20.27
C HIS A 913 -4.22 30.98 19.96
N VAL A 914 -4.24 30.55 18.70
CA VAL A 914 -3.73 29.25 18.26
C VAL A 914 -2.24 29.37 17.91
N THR A 915 -1.38 29.42 18.92
CA THR A 915 0.07 29.64 18.74
C THR A 915 0.86 28.37 18.38
N THR A 916 0.22 27.19 18.43
CA THR A 916 0.80 25.86 18.14
C THR A 916 0.77 25.48 16.66
N LEU A 917 0.23 26.34 15.80
CA LEU A 917 0.03 26.05 14.39
C LEU A 917 1.38 25.94 13.65
N ASN A 918 1.63 24.81 12.99
CA ASN A 918 2.84 24.54 12.20
C ASN A 918 2.61 24.74 10.70
N LYS A 919 1.45 24.31 10.18
CA LYS A 919 1.07 24.42 8.77
C LYS A 919 -0.24 25.18 8.64
N PHE A 920 -0.26 26.17 7.75
CA PHE A 920 -1.48 26.89 7.37
C PHE A 920 -1.61 26.94 5.85
N GLN A 921 -2.75 26.55 5.32
CA GLN A 921 -3.04 26.61 3.89
C GLN A 921 -4.33 27.37 3.64
N ILE A 922 -4.28 28.38 2.77
CA ILE A 922 -5.44 29.07 2.23
C ILE A 922 -5.43 28.89 0.72
N SER A 923 -6.50 28.37 0.15
CA SER A 923 -6.64 28.33 -1.31
C SER A 923 -8.05 28.67 -1.80
N SER A 924 -8.16 29.29 -2.98
CA SER A 924 -9.45 29.56 -3.64
C SER A 924 -10.46 30.39 -2.81
N CYS A 925 -9.99 31.23 -1.88
CA CYS A 925 -10.83 32.14 -1.09
C CYS A 925 -11.01 33.49 -1.80
N CYS A 926 -12.06 33.61 -2.61
CA CYS A 926 -12.22 34.73 -3.54
C CYS A 926 -12.44 36.11 -2.90
N ARG A 927 -12.98 36.18 -1.67
CA ARG A 927 -13.33 37.44 -0.99
C ARG A 927 -12.35 37.89 0.09
N LEU A 928 -11.31 37.11 0.38
CA LEU A 928 -10.33 37.44 1.42
C LEU A 928 -9.55 38.69 1.00
N ARG A 929 -9.70 39.79 1.74
CA ARG A 929 -9.12 41.10 1.37
C ARG A 929 -7.74 41.35 1.95
N ALA A 930 -7.56 41.00 3.22
CA ALA A 930 -6.34 41.23 3.97
C ALA A 930 -6.11 40.10 4.97
N LEU A 931 -4.84 39.79 5.22
CA LEU A 931 -4.43 38.99 6.36
C LEU A 931 -4.27 39.92 7.58
N PRO A 932 -4.61 39.46 8.80
CA PRO A 932 -4.61 40.28 10.00
C PRO A 932 -3.21 40.45 10.63
N ASP A 933 -2.99 41.57 11.30
CA ASP A 933 -1.72 41.95 11.94
C ASP A 933 -1.31 40.98 13.07
N TRP A 934 -2.28 40.35 13.74
CA TRP A 934 -2.03 39.36 14.79
C TRP A 934 -1.41 38.05 14.29
N ILE A 935 -1.17 37.89 12.99
CA ILE A 935 -0.49 36.72 12.43
C ILE A 935 0.90 36.51 13.06
N CYS A 936 1.56 37.57 13.53
CA CYS A 936 2.83 37.49 14.26
C CYS A 936 2.78 36.62 15.52
N LYS A 937 1.59 36.36 16.08
CA LYS A 937 1.43 35.51 17.26
C LYS A 937 1.62 34.02 16.96
N TRP A 938 1.59 33.60 15.69
CA TRP A 938 1.82 32.21 15.28
C TRP A 938 3.33 31.87 15.23
N THR A 939 3.97 31.93 16.39
CA THR A 939 5.42 31.74 16.53
C THR A 939 5.91 30.34 16.15
N SER A 940 5.03 29.34 16.06
CA SER A 940 5.36 27.96 15.68
C SER A 940 5.19 27.66 14.19
N LEU A 941 4.68 28.61 13.39
CA LEU A 941 4.34 28.38 11.99
C LEU A 941 5.60 28.11 11.16
N GLN A 942 5.66 26.95 10.52
CA GLN A 942 6.76 26.48 9.68
C GLN A 942 6.42 26.54 8.19
N GLN A 943 5.16 26.30 7.83
CA GLN A 943 4.69 26.24 6.45
C GLN A 943 3.43 27.10 6.27
N PHE A 944 3.47 28.00 5.28
CA PHE A 944 2.32 28.80 4.88
C PHE A 944 2.11 28.72 3.37
N GLU A 945 0.95 28.25 2.93
CA GLU A 945 0.59 28.18 1.52
C GLU A 945 -0.64 29.05 1.22
N ILE A 946 -0.52 29.91 0.21
CA ILE A 946 -1.59 30.75 -0.32
C ILE A 946 -1.75 30.43 -1.81
N SER A 947 -2.97 30.12 -2.24
CA SER A 947 -3.23 29.99 -3.68
C SER A 947 -4.61 30.47 -4.12
N ASN A 948 -4.71 30.95 -5.36
CA ASN A 948 -5.96 31.32 -6.01
C ASN A 948 -6.85 32.29 -5.17
N CYS A 949 -6.24 33.29 -4.52
CA CYS A 949 -6.90 34.30 -3.70
C CYS A 949 -6.86 35.68 -4.38
N PRO A 950 -7.81 36.01 -5.29
CA PRO A 950 -7.75 37.20 -6.15
C PRO A 950 -7.95 38.54 -5.46
N SER A 951 -8.62 38.57 -4.31
CA SER A 951 -8.93 39.80 -3.58
C SER A 951 -7.86 40.22 -2.57
N LEU A 952 -6.89 39.35 -2.28
CA LEU A 952 -5.87 39.59 -1.28
C LEU A 952 -4.86 40.61 -1.80
N THR A 953 -4.81 41.80 -1.20
CA THR A 953 -4.07 42.94 -1.75
C THR A 953 -2.63 43.07 -1.28
N SER A 954 -2.33 42.65 -0.05
CA SER A 954 -1.02 42.86 0.58
C SER A 954 -0.79 41.90 1.74
N LEU A 955 0.48 41.71 2.10
CA LEU A 955 0.89 41.02 3.32
C LEU A 955 1.10 42.01 4.49
N PRO A 956 0.72 41.65 5.73
CA PRO A 956 0.93 42.51 6.91
C PRO A 956 2.42 42.66 7.24
N GLU A 957 2.82 43.82 7.79
CA GLU A 957 4.22 44.10 8.15
C GLU A 957 4.74 43.11 9.21
N GLU A 958 3.83 42.64 10.05
CA GLU A 958 4.00 41.70 11.14
C GLU A 958 4.45 40.32 10.66
N MET A 959 4.38 40.03 9.35
CA MET A 959 4.98 38.82 8.77
C MET A 959 6.49 38.73 9.01
N ARG A 960 7.19 39.87 9.15
CA ARG A 960 8.63 39.91 9.49
C ARG A 960 8.95 39.27 10.85
N LEU A 961 7.96 39.14 11.72
CA LEU A 961 8.12 38.62 13.08
C LEU A 961 8.02 37.09 13.14
N LEU A 962 7.62 36.42 12.06
CA LEU A 962 7.47 34.97 11.95
C LEU A 962 8.80 34.25 11.72
N LYS A 963 9.71 34.33 12.70
CA LYS A 963 11.08 33.77 12.60
C LYS A 963 11.14 32.24 12.40
N SER A 964 10.07 31.51 12.73
CA SER A 964 9.99 30.06 12.58
C SER A 964 9.51 29.60 11.20
N LEU A 965 9.05 30.53 10.35
CA LEU A 965 8.48 30.23 9.04
C LEU A 965 9.59 29.80 8.07
N LYS A 966 9.59 28.52 7.69
CA LYS A 966 10.59 27.93 6.80
C LYS A 966 10.17 27.98 5.34
N MET A 967 8.88 27.82 5.08
CA MET A 967 8.33 27.72 3.73
C MET A 967 7.12 28.64 3.54
N LEU A 968 7.17 29.50 2.53
CA LEU A 968 6.04 30.29 2.06
C LEU A 968 5.82 30.02 0.58
N THR A 969 4.65 29.49 0.26
CA THR A 969 4.26 29.14 -1.10
C THR A 969 3.10 30.03 -1.53
N ILE A 970 3.28 30.82 -2.58
CA ILE A 970 2.22 31.59 -3.22
C ILE A 970 2.05 31.05 -4.65
N ARG A 971 1.01 30.23 -4.86
CA ARG A 971 0.76 29.54 -6.13
C ARG A 971 -0.50 30.07 -6.81
N LYS A 972 -0.53 30.04 -8.16
CA LYS A 972 -1.74 30.20 -9.02
C LYS A 972 -2.64 31.42 -8.71
N HIS A 973 -2.79 32.35 -9.65
CA HIS A 973 -3.86 33.37 -9.70
C HIS A 973 -4.12 34.20 -8.42
N CYS A 974 -3.06 34.71 -7.79
CA CYS A 974 -3.12 35.81 -6.80
C CYS A 974 -2.64 37.15 -7.42
N PRO A 975 -3.40 37.75 -8.36
CA PRO A 975 -2.95 38.85 -9.25
C PRO A 975 -2.47 40.11 -8.54
N LYS A 976 -2.94 40.41 -7.32
CA LYS A 976 -2.55 41.63 -6.59
C LYS A 976 -1.38 41.40 -5.64
N LEU A 977 -1.26 40.19 -5.10
CA LEU A 977 -0.24 39.83 -4.11
C LEU A 977 1.09 39.43 -4.74
N LEU A 978 1.03 38.65 -5.84
CA LEU A 978 2.21 38.13 -6.53
C LEU A 978 3.20 39.23 -6.95
N PRO A 979 2.76 40.34 -7.60
CA PRO A 979 3.67 41.42 -8.00
C PRO A 979 4.32 42.14 -6.82
N ARG A 980 3.62 42.24 -5.68
CA ARG A 980 4.14 42.91 -4.47
C ARG A 980 5.14 42.03 -3.71
N CYS A 981 5.11 40.73 -3.90
CA CYS A 981 6.02 39.78 -3.27
C CYS A 981 7.23 39.43 -4.16
N GLU A 982 7.42 40.15 -5.28
CA GLU A 982 8.51 39.88 -6.20
C GLU A 982 9.88 40.19 -5.59
N CYS A 983 10.85 39.32 -5.90
CA CYS A 983 12.22 39.44 -5.45
C CYS A 983 12.82 40.79 -5.86
N GLU A 984 13.29 41.57 -4.89
CA GLU A 984 13.97 42.87 -5.06
C GLU A 984 13.12 44.04 -5.61
N THR A 985 11.98 43.76 -6.26
CA THR A 985 11.13 44.76 -6.92
C THR A 985 9.78 44.99 -6.24
N GLY A 986 9.31 44.05 -5.41
CA GLY A 986 7.98 44.12 -4.79
C GLY A 986 7.94 44.84 -3.44
N ASP A 987 6.91 45.65 -3.21
CA ASP A 987 6.70 46.42 -1.96
C ASP A 987 6.68 45.54 -0.68
N ASP A 988 6.12 44.33 -0.79
CA ASP A 988 5.99 43.38 0.32
C ASP A 988 7.18 42.40 0.40
N TRP A 989 8.16 42.48 -0.52
CA TRP A 989 9.37 41.64 -0.54
C TRP A 989 10.14 41.71 0.78
N SER A 990 10.36 42.94 1.27
CA SER A 990 11.02 43.24 2.53
C SER A 990 10.36 42.57 3.75
N LYS A 991 9.11 42.10 3.62
CA LYS A 991 8.36 41.42 4.68
C LYS A 991 8.64 39.91 4.74
N ILE A 992 9.06 39.33 3.62
CA ILE A 992 9.20 37.87 3.42
C ILE A 992 10.64 37.42 3.16
N THR A 993 11.60 38.35 3.07
CA THR A 993 13.03 38.06 2.81
C THR A 993 13.70 37.13 3.82
N HIS A 994 13.19 37.07 5.05
CA HIS A 994 13.74 36.24 6.12
C HIS A 994 13.32 34.75 5.98
N ILE A 995 12.44 34.41 5.03
CA ILE A 995 11.89 33.06 4.84
C ILE A 995 12.81 32.26 3.89
N PRO A 996 13.36 31.09 4.31
CA PRO A 996 14.32 30.33 3.52
C PRO A 996 13.79 29.74 2.21
N ASN A 997 12.57 29.21 2.19
CA ASN A 997 11.99 28.52 1.03
C ASN A 997 10.75 29.27 0.52
N LEU A 998 10.97 30.20 -0.42
CA LEU A 998 9.90 30.98 -1.06
C LEU A 998 9.59 30.44 -2.46
N TYR A 999 8.33 30.07 -2.71
CA TYR A 999 7.87 29.64 -4.03
C TYR A 999 6.77 30.58 -4.55
N LEU A 1000 7.03 31.23 -5.68
CA LEU A 1000 6.08 32.09 -6.38
C LEU A 1000 5.79 31.51 -7.77
N ASP A 1001 4.58 30.99 -7.98
CA ASP A 1001 4.17 30.38 -9.26
C ASP A 1001 3.57 31.45 -10.19
N ARG A 1002 4.15 31.63 -11.38
CA ARG A 1002 3.73 32.65 -12.36
C ARG A 1002 2.61 32.10 -13.25
N PRO A 1003 1.50 32.82 -13.47
CA PRO A 1003 0.53 32.42 -14.47
C PRO A 1003 1.06 32.69 -15.89
N SER A 1004 0.83 31.77 -16.82
CA SER A 1004 1.02 32.01 -18.25
C SER A 1004 -0.05 32.99 -18.79
N GLU A 1005 0.28 33.82 -19.80
CA GLU A 1005 -0.66 34.83 -20.35
C GLU A 1005 -1.98 34.23 -20.89
N GLU A 1006 -1.99 32.95 -21.26
CA GLU A 1006 -3.18 32.22 -21.73
C GLU A 1006 -4.13 31.82 -20.57
N GLU A 1007 -3.61 31.53 -19.39
CA GLU A 1007 -4.41 31.16 -18.21
C GLU A 1007 -5.12 32.35 -17.56
N VAL A 1008 -4.54 33.55 -17.65
CA VAL A 1008 -5.15 34.81 -17.19
C VAL A 1008 -6.36 35.18 -18.06
N LYS A 1009 -6.29 34.92 -19.38
CA LYS A 1009 -7.42 35.09 -20.31
C LYS A 1009 -8.55 34.09 -20.07
N ASN A 1010 -8.22 32.83 -19.78
CA ASN A 1010 -9.23 31.79 -19.52
C ASN A 1010 -9.98 31.99 -18.20
N VAL A 1011 -9.33 32.51 -17.15
CA VAL A 1011 -10.00 32.84 -15.89
C VAL A 1011 -10.81 34.13 -15.97
N ARG A 1012 -10.39 35.18 -16.69
CA ARG A 1012 -11.27 36.34 -16.96
C ARG A 1012 -12.55 35.94 -17.70
N LYS A 1013 -12.50 34.96 -18.60
CA LYS A 1013 -13.69 34.39 -19.26
C LYS A 1013 -14.57 33.58 -18.30
N ARG A 1014 -13.99 32.75 -17.43
CA ARG A 1014 -14.77 31.98 -16.42
C ARG A 1014 -15.33 32.86 -15.29
N PHE A 1015 -14.60 33.90 -14.87
CA PHE A 1015 -15.02 34.83 -13.81
C PHE A 1015 -16.19 35.72 -14.26
N ASN A 1016 -16.20 36.15 -15.53
CA ASN A 1016 -17.33 36.88 -16.10
C ASN A 1016 -18.57 35.99 -16.38
N ALA A 1017 -18.39 34.67 -16.52
CA ALA A 1017 -19.50 33.72 -16.71
C ALA A 1017 -20.27 33.42 -15.40
N TYR A 1018 -19.62 33.55 -14.23
CA TYR A 1018 -20.27 33.38 -12.92
C TYR A 1018 -20.99 34.63 -12.40
N HIS A 1019 -20.91 35.77 -13.10
CA HIS A 1019 -21.54 37.05 -12.67
C HIS A 1019 -22.64 37.55 -13.61
N ASN A 1020 -22.94 36.84 -14.70
CA ASN A 1020 -24.05 37.16 -15.59
C ASN A 1020 -24.97 35.94 -15.79
N TYR A 1021 -25.76 35.63 -14.76
CA TYR A 1021 -27.06 34.98 -14.95
C TYR A 1021 -28.10 35.82 -14.18
N PRO A 1022 -29.04 36.48 -14.88
CA PRO A 1022 -30.18 37.10 -14.23
C PRO A 1022 -31.07 36.00 -13.65
N SER A 1023 -31.42 36.17 -12.39
CA SER A 1023 -32.51 35.51 -11.70
C SER A 1023 -33.84 35.91 -12.35
N GLU A 1024 -34.38 35.10 -13.26
CA GLU A 1024 -35.80 35.12 -13.63
C GLU A 1024 -36.13 33.89 -14.49
N VAL A 1025 -37.01 33.03 -13.96
CA VAL A 1025 -38.20 32.44 -14.61
C VAL A 1025 -38.66 31.27 -13.72
N ASN A 1026 -39.68 31.57 -12.92
CA ASN A 1026 -40.63 30.59 -12.37
C ASN A 1026 -41.62 30.16 -13.47
N ASN A 1027 -42.18 28.95 -13.29
CA ASN A 1027 -43.43 28.40 -13.85
C ASN A 1027 -43.43 27.76 -15.25
N SER A 1028 -43.47 26.41 -15.28
CA SER A 1028 -44.50 25.54 -15.91
C SER A 1028 -43.91 24.13 -16.09
N VAL A 1029 -44.27 23.14 -15.27
CA VAL A 1029 -45.34 22.14 -15.46
C VAL A 1029 -45.40 21.56 -16.88
N GLY A 1030 -45.07 20.26 -17.02
CA GLY A 1030 -45.68 19.39 -18.03
C GLY A 1030 -44.77 18.40 -18.76
N LYS A 1031 -44.85 17.12 -18.34
CA LYS A 1031 -44.75 15.87 -19.15
C LYS A 1031 -43.59 15.73 -20.15
N HIS A 1032 -42.67 14.79 -19.88
CA HIS A 1032 -42.67 13.46 -20.53
C HIS A 1032 -41.64 12.53 -19.91
#